data_AF-A0A482T979-F1
#
_entry.id   AF-A0A482T979-F1
#
_cell.length_a   1.000
_cell.length_b   1.000
_cell.length_c   1.000
_cell.angle_alpha   90.00
_cell.angle_beta   90.00
_cell.angle_gamma   90.00
#
_symmetry.space_group_name_H-M   'P 1'
#
loop_
_entity.id
_entity.type
_entity.pdbx_description
1 polymer ?
#
loop_
_entity_poly.entity_id
_entity_poly.type
_entity_poly.pdbx_seq_one_letter_code
_entity_poly.pdbx_strand_id
1 'polypeptide(L)'
;MLPGFEIRDNAVGIKVGFDPIRLEQDSSITLDGDLDDGRYVLSSDCHDAIESICDTYYEKHPEIRDFSWGTILSLRCIEEDAEILCKLLAQEIIISVSAFGEECKFTYEELLEKGNYEFDIGSASIDDFSDIELDVDDLLEKETPNGISNPTFTHDNYLTFMSDYVRPVVSRSGWSGGNAWLINNAIRELRNGRFEAAAYCFEGSRLGLTKHSNFDQSLSRLSKIVDRALITVRELCLSQTDTSASPSSVELYAEMENRDLVYIPHFTGTPSLHDQYFRFQNEVWIANALVLVQSVAHAMDPPTISRGEVDPFGSGLSVRNWSFTVKVAKELHEIGLDSEYVGDSPFTHLEHLDFEKLAPEITLTRILSNSDFDVRTYSADSIGSDEEELKIAHDFIVEREESYYIVRALRPEDESKDVVRALVEKLASSRYDHQLMLIFESELDESALQYYTDHELIEAYYVDLSSERMYTIESGFPPSFDDLTTDEEIRKQISELYNKAKNADSTDEKGESLELLMQLIFEKGIVDTRVRDVNVRTRVEEIDLQLINGSQRYPWDHLGSPINVECKNWSETAGVDVIYTAYGKAQATSPDCKGIILVCWEGISDSYKGRNGDQVIRELRGKGTQILTLDKSDLQRIAETGDAQGVFEEKADELWDR
;
A
#
# COMPACT_ATOMS: atom_id res chain seq x y z
N MET A 1 -42.97 9.14 -5.22
CA MET A 1 -42.00 10.04 -5.89
C MET A 1 -42.65 10.52 -7.17
N LEU A 2 -42.44 11.79 -7.55
CA LEU A 2 -42.97 12.35 -8.79
C LEU A 2 -42.38 11.58 -10.01
N PRO A 3 -43.15 11.25 -11.05
CA PRO A 3 -42.63 10.58 -12.24
C PRO A 3 -41.41 11.30 -12.83
N GLY A 4 -40.40 10.56 -13.28
CA GLY A 4 -39.14 11.14 -13.77
C GLY A 4 -38.14 11.56 -12.70
N PHE A 5 -38.56 11.79 -11.45
CA PHE A 5 -37.65 12.07 -10.34
C PHE A 5 -37.04 10.80 -9.74
N GLU A 6 -35.84 10.93 -9.22
CA GLU A 6 -35.17 9.91 -8.42
C GLU A 6 -34.49 10.54 -7.21
N ILE A 7 -34.45 9.79 -6.12
CA ILE A 7 -33.66 10.10 -4.93
C ILE A 7 -32.68 8.94 -4.74
N ARG A 8 -31.39 9.27 -4.58
CA ARG A 8 -30.32 8.30 -4.29
C ARG A 8 -29.55 8.74 -3.06
N ASP A 9 -29.21 7.78 -2.20
CA ASP A 9 -28.29 8.01 -1.09
C ASP A 9 -26.92 8.47 -1.61
N ASN A 10 -26.29 9.37 -0.86
CA ASN A 10 -24.94 9.86 -1.12
C ASN A 10 -24.17 9.93 0.20
N ALA A 11 -22.84 9.98 0.13
CA ALA A 11 -22.00 10.04 1.34
C ALA A 11 -22.20 11.33 2.15
N VAL A 12 -22.75 12.38 1.53
CA VAL A 12 -23.09 13.67 2.14
C VAL A 12 -24.41 14.11 1.51
N GLY A 13 -25.47 14.19 2.33
CA GLY A 13 -26.83 14.45 1.87
C GLY A 13 -27.37 13.36 0.94
N ILE A 14 -28.36 13.71 0.13
CA ILE A 14 -28.94 12.85 -0.90
C ILE A 14 -28.89 13.51 -2.28
N LYS A 15 -28.88 12.70 -3.33
CA LYS A 15 -28.88 13.16 -4.72
C LYS A 15 -30.29 13.07 -5.29
N VAL A 16 -30.84 14.22 -5.67
CA VAL A 16 -32.08 14.33 -6.43
C VAL A 16 -31.72 14.38 -7.92
N GLY A 17 -32.39 13.56 -8.72
CA GLY A 17 -32.25 13.55 -10.17
C GLY A 17 -33.61 13.65 -10.85
N PHE A 18 -33.66 14.25 -12.03
CA PHE A 18 -34.81 14.26 -12.91
C PHE A 18 -34.38 13.86 -14.32
N ASP A 19 -34.92 12.74 -14.78
CA ASP A 19 -34.59 12.12 -16.07
C ASP A 19 -35.84 12.08 -16.98
N PRO A 20 -35.89 12.90 -18.05
CA PRO A 20 -36.98 12.90 -19.02
C PRO A 20 -37.22 11.53 -19.68
N ILE A 21 -36.20 10.67 -19.79
CA ILE A 21 -36.35 9.33 -20.38
C ILE A 21 -37.19 8.44 -19.46
N ARG A 22 -37.16 8.65 -18.15
CA ARG A 22 -38.02 7.90 -17.22
C ARG A 22 -39.48 8.28 -17.35
N LEU A 23 -39.78 9.51 -17.76
CA LEU A 23 -41.14 9.92 -18.10
C LEU A 23 -41.60 9.25 -19.40
N GLU A 24 -40.73 9.21 -20.41
CA GLU A 24 -41.00 8.49 -21.67
C GLU A 24 -41.30 7.01 -21.43
N GLN A 25 -40.65 6.39 -20.45
CA GLN A 25 -40.84 4.98 -20.09
C GLN A 25 -42.06 4.72 -19.20
N ASP A 26 -42.69 5.76 -18.65
CA ASP A 26 -43.84 5.60 -17.76
C ASP A 26 -45.13 5.41 -18.56
N SER A 27 -45.56 4.16 -18.69
CA SER A 27 -46.70 3.72 -19.53
C SER A 27 -48.06 4.39 -19.23
N SER A 28 -48.15 5.09 -18.12
CA SER A 28 -49.31 5.86 -17.65
C SER A 28 -49.34 7.29 -18.22
N ILE A 29 -48.22 7.82 -18.70
CA ILE A 29 -48.12 9.09 -19.41
C ILE A 29 -48.30 8.81 -20.90
N THR A 30 -49.53 8.93 -21.39
CA THR A 30 -49.84 8.77 -22.82
C THR A 30 -50.12 10.13 -23.46
N LEU A 31 -49.45 10.42 -24.57
CA LEU A 31 -49.74 11.62 -25.35
C LEU A 31 -50.69 11.29 -26.50
N ASP A 32 -51.66 12.17 -26.75
CA ASP A 32 -52.60 11.96 -27.86
C ASP A 32 -51.87 11.98 -29.23
N GLY A 33 -52.10 10.94 -30.05
CA GLY A 33 -51.74 10.92 -31.47
C GLY A 33 -50.30 10.49 -31.76
N ASP A 34 -49.68 11.12 -32.76
CA ASP A 34 -48.34 10.76 -33.28
C ASP A 34 -47.18 11.13 -32.31
N LEU A 35 -47.49 11.66 -31.12
CA LEU A 35 -46.51 12.06 -30.10
C LEU A 35 -46.17 10.93 -29.10
N ASP A 36 -46.90 9.81 -29.13
CA ASP A 36 -46.73 8.69 -28.18
C ASP A 36 -45.35 7.99 -28.35
N ASP A 37 -44.74 8.09 -29.53
CA ASP A 37 -43.39 7.61 -29.83
C ASP A 37 -42.33 8.74 -29.82
N GLY A 38 -42.65 9.89 -29.22
CA GLY A 38 -41.78 11.07 -29.17
C GLY A 38 -40.65 10.93 -28.16
N ARG A 39 -39.48 11.51 -28.48
CA ARG A 39 -38.33 11.56 -27.56
C ARG A 39 -38.48 12.72 -26.58
N TYR A 40 -38.33 12.44 -25.29
CA TYR A 40 -38.45 13.43 -24.21
C TYR A 40 -37.08 14.04 -23.90
N VAL A 41 -37.01 15.37 -23.83
CA VAL A 41 -35.79 16.14 -23.51
C VAL A 41 -36.14 17.32 -22.61
N LEU A 42 -35.30 17.60 -21.62
CA LEU A 42 -35.45 18.80 -20.78
C LEU A 42 -35.21 20.06 -21.63
N SER A 43 -36.19 20.96 -21.67
CA SER A 43 -36.10 22.17 -22.50
C SER A 43 -35.17 23.20 -21.87
N SER A 44 -34.31 23.83 -22.67
CA SER A 44 -33.50 24.97 -22.24
C SER A 44 -34.33 26.15 -21.71
N ASP A 45 -35.61 26.21 -22.04
CA ASP A 45 -36.50 27.31 -21.66
C ASP A 45 -36.73 27.39 -20.14
N CYS A 46 -36.51 26.29 -19.41
CA CYS A 46 -36.63 26.25 -17.95
C CYS A 46 -35.28 26.33 -17.21
N HIS A 47 -34.17 26.50 -17.92
CA HIS A 47 -32.83 26.48 -17.34
C HIS A 47 -32.64 27.60 -16.30
N ASP A 48 -32.91 28.85 -16.66
CA ASP A 48 -32.69 30.01 -15.78
C ASP A 48 -33.55 29.95 -14.50
N ALA A 49 -34.77 29.41 -14.61
CA ALA A 49 -35.67 29.27 -13.46
C ALA A 49 -35.18 28.18 -12.49
N ILE A 50 -34.75 27.05 -13.03
CA ILE A 50 -34.21 25.94 -12.23
C ILE A 50 -32.86 26.33 -11.60
N GLU A 51 -31.99 27.01 -12.34
CA GLU A 51 -30.74 27.56 -11.81
C GLU A 51 -31.02 28.52 -10.65
N SER A 52 -32.02 29.41 -10.78
CA SER A 52 -32.41 30.32 -9.69
C SER A 52 -32.90 29.60 -8.44
N ILE A 53 -33.64 28.49 -8.57
CA ILE A 53 -34.07 27.67 -7.41
C ILE A 53 -32.85 27.04 -6.74
N CYS A 54 -31.96 26.44 -7.53
CA CYS A 54 -30.76 25.79 -7.03
C CYS A 54 -29.81 26.78 -6.35
N ASP A 55 -29.57 27.95 -6.94
CA ASP A 55 -28.74 28.98 -6.35
C ASP A 55 -29.32 29.46 -5.01
N THR A 56 -30.63 29.68 -4.93
CA THR A 56 -31.26 30.09 -3.66
C THR A 56 -31.18 28.99 -2.59
N TYR A 57 -31.29 27.73 -2.98
CA TYR A 57 -31.09 26.60 -2.07
C TYR A 57 -29.64 26.55 -1.55
N TYR A 58 -28.65 26.73 -2.44
CA TYR A 58 -27.23 26.69 -2.08
C TYR A 58 -26.71 27.96 -1.40
N GLU A 59 -27.45 29.07 -1.42
CA GLU A 59 -27.19 30.19 -0.51
C GLU A 59 -27.43 29.80 0.96
N LYS A 60 -28.38 28.88 1.23
CA LYS A 60 -28.65 28.35 2.58
C LYS A 60 -27.71 27.19 2.94
N HIS A 61 -27.39 26.32 1.98
CA HIS A 61 -26.60 25.11 2.18
C HIS A 61 -25.36 25.05 1.27
N PRO A 62 -24.41 26.00 1.41
CA PRO A 62 -23.27 26.11 0.50
C PRO A 62 -22.32 24.91 0.53
N GLU A 63 -22.29 24.16 1.64
CA GLU A 63 -21.40 23.02 1.90
C GLU A 63 -21.72 21.77 1.09
N ILE A 64 -22.93 21.67 0.52
CA ILE A 64 -23.37 20.56 -0.34
C ILE A 64 -23.66 20.98 -1.78
N ARG A 65 -23.15 22.14 -2.22
CA ARG A 65 -23.37 22.66 -3.57
C ARG A 65 -22.85 21.70 -4.66
N ASP A 66 -23.78 21.03 -5.32
CA ASP A 66 -23.51 20.09 -6.42
C ASP A 66 -24.77 20.00 -7.29
N PHE A 67 -24.85 20.85 -8.32
CA PHE A 67 -25.93 20.87 -9.31
C PHE A 67 -25.36 20.75 -10.72
N SER A 68 -26.04 19.98 -11.54
CA SER A 68 -25.69 19.73 -12.93
C SER A 68 -26.93 19.75 -13.82
N TRP A 69 -26.79 20.40 -14.96
CA TRP A 69 -27.80 20.48 -16.00
C TRP A 69 -27.27 19.84 -17.29
N GLY A 70 -28.09 18.97 -17.89
CA GLY A 70 -27.76 18.34 -19.17
C GLY A 70 -28.97 17.63 -19.74
N THR A 71 -28.79 16.39 -20.21
CA THR A 71 -29.92 15.52 -20.57
C THR A 71 -30.73 15.09 -19.34
N ILE A 72 -30.11 15.12 -18.17
CA ILE A 72 -30.68 14.84 -16.86
C ILE A 72 -30.39 16.06 -15.99
N LEU A 73 -31.36 16.47 -15.18
CA LEU A 73 -31.16 17.44 -14.12
C LEU A 73 -30.74 16.67 -12.87
N SER A 74 -29.67 17.07 -12.20
CA SER A 74 -29.32 16.46 -10.93
C SER A 74 -28.71 17.44 -9.97
N LEU A 75 -29.09 17.33 -8.70
CA LEU A 75 -28.54 18.13 -7.63
C LEU A 75 -28.40 17.35 -6.32
N ARG A 76 -27.60 17.88 -5.40
CA ARG A 76 -27.49 17.38 -4.03
C ARG A 76 -28.28 18.26 -3.07
N CYS A 77 -28.99 17.64 -2.16
CA CYS A 77 -29.74 18.33 -1.11
C CYS A 77 -29.68 17.56 0.22
N ILE A 78 -30.15 18.19 1.28
CA ILE A 78 -30.40 17.55 2.57
C ILE A 78 -31.61 16.62 2.41
N GLU A 79 -31.64 15.53 3.19
CA GLU A 79 -32.69 14.51 3.07
C GLU A 79 -34.09 15.11 3.29
N GLU A 80 -34.21 15.98 4.29
CA GLU A 80 -35.42 16.68 4.68
C GLU A 80 -35.97 17.62 3.60
N ASP A 81 -35.10 18.16 2.73
CA ASP A 81 -35.47 19.15 1.72
C ASP A 81 -35.80 18.51 0.35
N ALA A 82 -35.49 17.24 0.15
CA ALA A 82 -35.60 16.61 -1.17
C ALA A 82 -37.01 16.61 -1.75
N GLU A 83 -38.05 16.40 -0.93
CA GLU A 83 -39.43 16.40 -1.41
C GLU A 83 -39.88 17.81 -1.83
N ILE A 84 -39.55 18.82 -1.03
CA ILE A 84 -39.86 20.23 -1.31
C ILE A 84 -39.17 20.66 -2.60
N LEU A 85 -37.90 20.29 -2.74
CA LEU A 85 -37.08 20.66 -3.86
C LEU A 85 -37.55 19.96 -5.15
N CYS A 86 -37.96 18.68 -5.09
CA CYS A 86 -38.61 18.01 -6.23
C CYS A 86 -39.88 18.74 -6.67
N LYS A 87 -40.70 19.25 -5.74
CA LYS A 87 -41.93 20.00 -6.07
C LYS A 87 -41.63 21.34 -6.71
N LEU A 88 -40.70 22.11 -6.16
CA LEU A 88 -40.26 23.39 -6.73
C LEU A 88 -39.70 23.22 -8.15
N LEU A 89 -38.87 22.20 -8.36
CA LEU A 89 -38.35 21.90 -9.70
C LEU A 89 -39.46 21.46 -10.66
N ALA A 90 -40.39 20.63 -10.20
CA ALA A 90 -41.52 20.18 -11.01
C ALA A 90 -42.41 21.33 -11.51
N GLN A 91 -42.52 22.43 -10.76
CA GLN A 91 -43.28 23.62 -11.18
C GLN A 91 -42.61 24.36 -12.36
N GLU A 92 -41.27 24.31 -12.44
CA GLU A 92 -40.50 25.04 -13.45
C GLU A 92 -40.09 24.17 -14.65
N ILE A 93 -40.08 22.84 -14.52
CA ILE A 93 -39.66 21.92 -15.59
C ILE A 93 -40.56 22.04 -16.83
N ILE A 94 -39.91 22.27 -17.98
CA ILE A 94 -40.52 22.22 -19.31
C ILE A 94 -39.87 21.08 -20.09
N ILE A 95 -40.69 20.18 -20.63
CA ILE A 95 -40.26 19.04 -21.45
C ILE A 95 -40.54 19.33 -22.91
N SER A 96 -39.50 19.18 -23.73
CA SER A 96 -39.61 19.12 -25.18
C SER A 96 -39.80 17.68 -25.63
N VAL A 97 -40.87 17.41 -26.37
CA VAL A 97 -41.18 16.12 -26.97
C VAL A 97 -41.06 16.25 -28.48
N SER A 98 -40.14 15.50 -29.08
CA SER A 98 -39.88 15.52 -30.52
C SER A 98 -40.32 14.22 -31.18
N ALA A 99 -41.28 14.28 -32.12
CA ALA A 99 -41.75 13.14 -32.91
C ALA A 99 -41.91 13.53 -34.38
N PHE A 100 -41.49 12.66 -35.30
CA PHE A 100 -41.61 12.88 -36.76
C PHE A 100 -41.07 14.22 -37.30
N GLY A 101 -40.16 14.88 -36.57
CA GLY A 101 -39.56 16.17 -36.94
C GLY A 101 -40.35 17.39 -36.47
N GLU A 102 -41.44 17.21 -35.71
CA GLU A 102 -42.12 18.26 -34.98
C GLU A 102 -41.70 18.24 -33.50
N GLU A 103 -41.49 19.43 -32.92
CA GLU A 103 -41.12 19.61 -31.52
C GLU A 103 -42.27 20.33 -30.79
N CYS A 104 -42.80 19.70 -29.75
CA CYS A 104 -43.83 20.26 -28.87
C CYS A 104 -43.24 20.44 -27.46
N LYS A 105 -43.58 21.53 -26.78
CA LYS A 105 -43.15 21.78 -25.40
C LYS A 105 -44.34 21.70 -24.46
N PHE A 106 -44.16 21.06 -23.32
CA PHE A 106 -45.15 20.92 -22.25
C PHE A 106 -44.50 21.31 -20.93
N THR A 107 -45.23 22.02 -20.08
CA THR A 107 -44.87 22.07 -18.66
C THR A 107 -45.02 20.66 -18.06
N TYR A 108 -44.27 20.37 -17.00
CA TYR A 108 -44.36 19.08 -16.31
C TYR A 108 -45.78 18.79 -15.80
N GLU A 109 -46.49 19.81 -15.32
CA GLU A 109 -47.88 19.70 -14.87
C GLU A 109 -48.84 19.32 -16.03
N GLU A 110 -48.77 20.03 -17.17
CA GLU A 110 -49.57 19.71 -18.37
C GLU A 110 -49.33 18.27 -18.85
N LEU A 111 -48.08 17.79 -18.72
CA LEU A 111 -47.70 16.43 -19.10
C LEU A 111 -48.32 15.39 -18.17
N LEU A 112 -48.34 15.65 -16.86
CA LEU A 112 -48.99 14.76 -15.88
C LEU A 112 -50.51 14.76 -15.99
N GLU A 113 -51.14 15.91 -16.25
CA GLU A 113 -52.58 16.02 -16.47
C GLU A 113 -53.04 15.14 -17.66
N LYS A 114 -52.25 15.14 -18.74
CA LYS A 114 -52.49 14.29 -19.92
C LYS A 114 -52.38 12.79 -19.60
N GLY A 115 -51.51 12.41 -18.66
CA GLY A 115 -51.37 11.04 -18.15
C GLY A 115 -52.46 10.60 -17.15
N ASN A 116 -53.48 11.42 -16.89
CA ASN A 116 -54.49 11.20 -15.83
C ASN A 116 -53.87 10.94 -14.44
N TYR A 117 -52.73 11.55 -14.14
CA TYR A 117 -52.13 11.47 -12.81
C TYR A 117 -52.74 12.51 -11.87
N GLU A 118 -53.41 12.05 -10.82
CA GLU A 118 -53.75 12.91 -9.67
C GLU A 118 -52.52 13.00 -8.76
N PHE A 119 -51.57 13.89 -9.08
CA PHE A 119 -50.48 14.28 -8.18
C PHE A 119 -50.63 15.73 -7.74
N ASP A 120 -50.52 15.97 -6.45
CA ASP A 120 -50.43 17.32 -5.90
C ASP A 120 -48.99 17.79 -5.99
N ILE A 121 -48.68 18.59 -7.02
CA ILE A 121 -47.39 19.30 -7.14
C ILE A 121 -47.26 20.32 -5.99
N GLY A 122 -48.38 20.72 -5.36
CA GLY A 122 -48.43 21.56 -4.17
C GLY A 122 -47.93 22.99 -4.41
N SER A 123 -48.22 23.90 -3.49
CA SER A 123 -47.65 25.24 -3.46
C SER A 123 -46.37 25.27 -2.62
N ALA A 124 -45.37 24.46 -2.98
CA ALA A 124 -44.07 24.51 -2.33
C ALA A 124 -43.43 25.90 -2.52
N SER A 125 -42.75 26.40 -1.49
CA SER A 125 -42.02 27.67 -1.50
C SER A 125 -40.57 27.45 -1.07
N ILE A 126 -39.68 28.33 -1.53
CA ILE A 126 -38.27 28.40 -1.07
C ILE A 126 -38.18 28.63 0.45
N ASP A 127 -39.21 29.26 1.03
CA ASP A 127 -39.30 29.47 2.48
C ASP A 127 -39.53 28.17 3.27
N ASP A 128 -39.89 27.07 2.60
CA ASP A 128 -40.14 25.78 3.24
C ASP A 128 -38.84 24.97 3.46
N PHE A 129 -37.70 25.37 2.88
CA PHE A 129 -36.41 24.69 3.09
C PHE A 129 -35.98 24.72 4.56
N SER A 130 -35.44 23.60 5.01
CA SER A 130 -34.93 23.39 6.36
C SER A 130 -33.76 24.32 6.68
N ASP A 131 -33.64 24.70 7.96
CA ASP A 131 -32.48 25.42 8.51
C ASP A 131 -31.42 24.43 9.09
N ILE A 132 -31.43 23.16 8.65
CA ILE A 132 -30.51 22.14 9.16
C ILE A 132 -29.11 22.44 8.62
N GLU A 133 -28.17 22.71 9.51
CA GLU A 133 -26.76 22.82 9.16
C GLU A 133 -26.17 21.41 9.06
N LEU A 134 -25.63 21.06 7.89
CA LEU A 134 -25.10 19.73 7.63
C LEU A 134 -23.59 19.71 7.93
N ASP A 135 -23.18 18.99 8.97
CA ASP A 135 -21.77 18.76 9.27
C ASP A 135 -21.19 17.74 8.28
N VAL A 136 -20.66 18.24 7.18
CA VAL A 136 -20.07 17.45 6.09
C VAL A 136 -18.91 16.60 6.61
N ASP A 137 -18.12 17.13 7.52
CA ASP A 137 -16.94 16.45 8.06
C ASP A 137 -17.37 15.28 8.95
N ASP A 138 -18.34 15.46 9.84
CA ASP A 138 -18.89 14.39 10.70
C ASP A 138 -19.60 13.29 9.88
N LEU A 139 -20.32 13.64 8.80
CA LEU A 139 -20.94 12.65 7.91
C LEU A 139 -19.89 11.86 7.12
N LEU A 140 -18.87 12.53 6.59
CA LEU A 140 -17.78 11.83 5.89
C LEU A 140 -16.95 10.96 6.84
N GLU A 141 -16.71 11.42 8.07
CA GLU A 141 -15.99 10.65 9.10
C GLU A 141 -16.78 9.39 9.49
N LYS A 142 -18.12 9.49 9.60
CA LYS A 142 -19.00 8.33 9.85
C LYS A 142 -19.05 7.33 8.71
N GLU A 143 -18.98 7.79 7.46
CA GLU A 143 -19.06 6.94 6.26
C GLU A 143 -17.68 6.39 5.81
N THR A 144 -16.58 6.92 6.35
CA THR A 144 -15.22 6.46 6.03
C THR A 144 -14.85 5.26 6.91
N PRO A 145 -14.45 4.11 6.34
CA PRO A 145 -13.97 2.97 7.12
C PRO A 145 -12.77 3.36 7.99
N ASN A 146 -12.83 3.03 9.28
CA ASN A 146 -11.72 3.24 10.22
C ASN A 146 -10.42 2.61 9.69
N GLY A 147 -9.33 3.39 9.65
CA GLY A 147 -7.97 2.87 9.39
C GLY A 147 -7.39 3.09 7.99
N ILE A 148 -8.14 3.62 7.01
CA ILE A 148 -7.60 4.00 5.67
C ILE A 148 -6.47 5.04 5.78
N SER A 149 -6.51 5.83 6.84
CA SER A 149 -5.56 6.87 7.21
C SER A 149 -4.35 6.38 8.00
N ASN A 150 -4.33 5.11 8.36
CA ASN A 150 -3.32 4.61 9.27
C ASN A 150 -2.05 4.21 8.48
N PRO A 151 -0.84 4.64 8.88
CA PRO A 151 0.40 4.10 8.32
C PRO A 151 0.52 2.56 8.43
N THR A 152 -0.32 1.91 9.24
CA THR A 152 -0.48 0.46 9.30
C THR A 152 -1.56 -0.09 8.35
N PHE A 153 -1.89 0.60 7.26
CA PHE A 153 -2.90 0.14 6.29
C PHE A 153 -2.46 -1.19 5.66
N THR A 154 -3.08 -2.28 6.10
CA THR A 154 -2.68 -3.64 5.73
C THR A 154 -3.30 -4.09 4.41
N HIS A 155 -2.82 -5.22 3.89
CA HIS A 155 -3.45 -5.90 2.76
C HIS A 155 -4.93 -6.20 3.01
N ASP A 156 -5.31 -6.61 4.22
CA ASP A 156 -6.71 -6.86 4.59
C ASP A 156 -7.53 -5.57 4.58
N ASN A 157 -6.99 -4.46 5.10
CA ASN A 157 -7.67 -3.16 5.01
C ASN A 157 -7.90 -2.74 3.56
N TYR A 158 -6.94 -3.02 2.69
CA TYR A 158 -7.05 -2.81 1.25
C TYR A 158 -8.12 -3.72 0.60
N LEU A 159 -8.15 -5.01 0.93
CA LEU A 159 -9.16 -5.95 0.43
C LEU A 159 -10.58 -5.57 0.88
N THR A 160 -10.74 -5.14 2.12
CA THR A 160 -12.01 -4.59 2.65
C THR A 160 -12.40 -3.31 1.89
N PHE A 161 -11.49 -2.37 1.69
CA PHE A 161 -11.72 -1.17 0.88
C PHE A 161 -12.14 -1.52 -0.56
N MET A 162 -11.48 -2.50 -1.16
CA MET A 162 -11.79 -3.00 -2.50
C MET A 162 -13.17 -3.64 -2.59
N SER A 163 -13.49 -4.52 -1.66
CA SER A 163 -14.75 -5.28 -1.61
C SER A 163 -15.95 -4.38 -1.30
N ASP A 164 -15.80 -3.54 -0.29
CA ASP A 164 -16.95 -2.89 0.36
C ASP A 164 -17.20 -1.50 -0.23
N TYR A 165 -16.16 -0.89 -0.80
CA TYR A 165 -16.22 0.50 -1.30
C TYR A 165 -15.99 0.60 -2.80
N VAL A 166 -14.86 0.12 -3.32
CA VAL A 166 -14.50 0.31 -4.74
C VAL A 166 -15.41 -0.51 -5.66
N ARG A 167 -15.57 -1.81 -5.40
CA ARG A 167 -16.32 -2.74 -6.27
C ARG A 167 -17.81 -2.39 -6.42
N PRO A 168 -18.56 -2.04 -5.36
CA PRO A 168 -19.96 -1.63 -5.49
C PRO A 168 -20.11 -0.31 -6.26
N VAL A 169 -19.16 0.61 -6.11
CA VAL A 169 -19.18 1.89 -6.83
C VAL A 169 -18.84 1.70 -8.31
N VAL A 170 -17.82 0.89 -8.65
CA VAL A 170 -17.47 0.54 -10.04
C VAL A 170 -18.64 -0.16 -10.75
N SER A 171 -19.25 -1.14 -10.08
CA SER A 171 -20.43 -1.84 -10.57
C SER A 171 -21.61 -0.89 -10.84
N ARG A 172 -21.91 0.00 -9.89
CA ARG A 172 -22.98 1.01 -10.02
C ARG A 172 -22.68 2.08 -11.07
N SER A 173 -21.41 2.36 -11.33
CA SER A 173 -20.97 3.35 -12.32
C SER A 173 -20.99 2.81 -13.75
N GLY A 174 -21.30 1.52 -13.95
CA GLY A 174 -21.39 0.92 -15.29
C GLY A 174 -20.04 0.78 -16.00
N TRP A 175 -18.93 0.70 -15.28
CA TRP A 175 -17.59 0.60 -15.87
C TRP A 175 -17.39 -0.75 -16.58
N SER A 176 -16.95 -0.74 -17.86
CA SER A 176 -16.84 -1.94 -18.70
C SER A 176 -15.39 -2.41 -18.90
N GLY A 177 -15.17 -3.71 -19.12
CA GLY A 177 -13.84 -4.34 -19.17
C GLY A 177 -12.85 -3.81 -20.23
N GLY A 178 -13.28 -2.98 -21.17
CA GLY A 178 -12.39 -2.33 -22.15
C GLY A 178 -11.43 -1.31 -21.51
N ASN A 179 -11.88 -0.56 -20.50
CA ASN A 179 -11.01 0.41 -19.82
C ASN A 179 -9.96 -0.28 -18.95
N ALA A 180 -10.31 -1.41 -18.33
CA ALA A 180 -9.37 -2.26 -17.60
C ALA A 180 -8.24 -2.75 -18.54
N TRP A 181 -8.56 -3.11 -19.78
CA TRP A 181 -7.56 -3.49 -20.78
C TRP A 181 -6.61 -2.33 -21.14
N LEU A 182 -7.10 -1.10 -21.32
CA LEU A 182 -6.25 0.06 -21.60
C LEU A 182 -5.36 0.43 -20.42
N ILE A 183 -5.88 0.37 -19.18
CA ILE A 183 -5.09 0.57 -17.95
C ILE A 183 -4.00 -0.50 -17.84
N ASN A 184 -4.34 -1.77 -18.07
CA ASN A 184 -3.39 -2.87 -18.03
C ASN A 184 -2.30 -2.74 -19.12
N ASN A 185 -2.66 -2.30 -20.33
CA ASN A 185 -1.65 -1.97 -21.34
C ASN A 185 -0.80 -0.79 -20.92
N ALA A 186 -1.38 0.27 -20.34
CA ALA A 186 -0.63 1.45 -19.89
C ALA A 186 0.42 1.07 -18.84
N ILE A 187 0.02 0.28 -17.86
CA ILE A 187 0.90 -0.32 -16.85
C ILE A 187 1.98 -1.18 -17.52
N ARG A 188 1.62 -2.02 -18.50
CA ARG A 188 2.57 -2.85 -19.26
C ARG A 188 3.61 -2.01 -20.00
N GLU A 189 3.19 -0.98 -20.71
CA GLU A 189 4.08 -0.08 -21.46
C GLU A 189 4.98 0.73 -20.51
N LEU A 190 4.45 1.13 -19.35
CA LEU A 190 5.20 1.76 -18.27
C LEU A 190 6.31 0.85 -17.76
N ARG A 191 6.06 -0.46 -17.57
CA ARG A 191 7.09 -1.45 -17.18
C ARG A 191 8.24 -1.54 -18.16
N ASN A 192 7.94 -1.29 -19.43
CA ASN A 192 8.91 -1.45 -20.50
C ASN A 192 9.70 -0.15 -20.76
N GLY A 193 9.58 0.86 -19.89
CA GLY A 193 10.20 2.18 -20.08
C GLY A 193 9.66 2.94 -21.28
N ARG A 194 8.50 2.53 -21.84
CA ARG A 194 7.85 3.18 -22.98
C ARG A 194 6.83 4.18 -22.49
N PHE A 195 7.31 5.22 -21.82
CA PHE A 195 6.48 6.22 -21.12
C PHE A 195 5.46 6.89 -22.04
N GLU A 196 5.81 7.18 -23.30
CA GLU A 196 4.87 7.83 -24.24
C GLU A 196 3.70 6.90 -24.58
N ALA A 197 4.00 5.62 -24.82
CA ALA A 197 2.99 4.60 -25.07
C ALA A 197 2.12 4.37 -23.83
N ALA A 198 2.72 4.37 -22.63
CA ALA A 198 1.99 4.30 -21.37
C ALA A 198 1.03 5.48 -21.20
N ALA A 199 1.50 6.71 -21.46
CA ALA A 199 0.69 7.92 -21.43
C ALA A 199 -0.50 7.84 -22.40
N TYR A 200 -0.28 7.39 -23.63
CA TYR A 200 -1.36 7.20 -24.61
C TYR A 200 -2.38 6.13 -24.19
N CYS A 201 -1.93 5.08 -23.50
CA CYS A 201 -2.83 4.06 -22.97
C CYS A 201 -3.64 4.56 -21.76
N PHE A 202 -3.03 5.30 -20.83
CA PHE A 202 -3.75 5.95 -19.72
C PHE A 202 -4.75 6.97 -20.25
N GLU A 203 -4.35 7.80 -21.22
CA GLU A 203 -5.23 8.76 -21.90
C GLU A 203 -6.34 8.04 -22.68
N GLY A 204 -6.03 6.94 -23.34
CA GLY A 204 -7.04 6.15 -24.04
C GLY A 204 -8.05 5.52 -23.09
N SER A 205 -7.59 5.05 -21.92
CA SER A 205 -8.48 4.58 -20.87
C SER A 205 -9.36 5.73 -20.40
N ARG A 206 -8.77 6.89 -20.10
CA ARG A 206 -9.44 8.11 -19.66
C ARG A 206 -10.51 8.62 -20.64
N LEU A 207 -10.23 8.55 -21.93
CA LEU A 207 -11.16 8.95 -22.99
C LEU A 207 -12.17 7.85 -23.34
N GLY A 208 -12.09 6.68 -22.70
CA GLY A 208 -12.97 5.55 -22.98
C GLY A 208 -12.86 5.06 -24.43
N LEU A 209 -11.65 5.05 -25.02
CA LEU A 209 -11.41 4.69 -26.43
C LEU A 209 -11.73 3.23 -26.80
N THR A 210 -12.24 2.43 -25.85
CA THR A 210 -12.76 1.10 -26.15
C THR A 210 -14.24 1.17 -26.58
N LYS A 211 -14.82 0.05 -27.04
CA LYS A 211 -16.17 0.02 -27.67
C LYS A 211 -17.34 0.52 -26.79
N HIS A 212 -17.08 0.88 -25.54
CA HIS A 212 -18.05 1.38 -24.58
C HIS A 212 -17.46 2.62 -23.90
N SER A 213 -17.72 3.82 -24.46
CA SER A 213 -17.34 5.08 -23.81
C SER A 213 -18.26 5.32 -22.62
N ASN A 214 -17.86 4.86 -21.44
CA ASN A 214 -18.66 5.00 -20.22
C ASN A 214 -18.18 6.14 -19.31
N PHE A 215 -17.37 7.08 -19.83
CA PHE A 215 -17.10 8.34 -19.14
C PHE A 215 -18.31 9.26 -19.25
N ASP A 216 -19.41 8.84 -18.63
CA ASP A 216 -20.37 9.83 -18.19
C ASP A 216 -19.74 10.52 -16.97
N GLN A 217 -19.14 11.68 -17.19
CA GLN A 217 -18.52 12.51 -16.16
C GLN A 217 -19.51 12.90 -15.04
N SER A 218 -20.82 12.65 -15.25
CA SER A 218 -21.90 12.95 -14.31
C SER A 218 -22.23 11.84 -13.30
N LEU A 219 -21.70 10.61 -13.45
CA LEU A 219 -22.28 9.43 -12.78
C LEU A 219 -21.60 8.91 -11.49
N SER A 220 -20.34 9.24 -11.16
CA SER A 220 -19.81 8.94 -9.80
C SER A 220 -18.58 9.74 -9.37
N ARG A 221 -18.48 10.04 -8.07
CA ARG A 221 -17.30 10.67 -7.42
C ARG A 221 -16.01 9.90 -7.72
N LEU A 222 -16.08 8.57 -7.71
CA LEU A 222 -14.96 7.69 -8.07
C LEU A 222 -14.51 7.89 -9.52
N SER A 223 -15.43 8.11 -10.48
CA SER A 223 -15.07 8.34 -11.88
C SER A 223 -14.18 9.59 -12.06
N LYS A 224 -14.54 10.70 -11.39
CA LYS A 224 -13.73 11.94 -11.39
C LYS A 224 -12.37 11.74 -10.73
N ILE A 225 -12.31 10.94 -9.67
CA ILE A 225 -11.09 10.64 -8.93
C ILE A 225 -10.16 9.75 -9.76
N VAL A 226 -10.70 8.75 -10.45
CA VAL A 226 -9.92 7.90 -11.36
C VAL A 226 -9.49 8.67 -12.60
N ASP A 227 -10.34 9.52 -13.17
CA ASP A 227 -9.97 10.41 -14.27
C ASP A 227 -8.76 11.28 -13.89
N ARG A 228 -8.77 11.88 -12.69
CA ARG A 228 -7.62 12.64 -12.16
C ARG A 228 -6.38 11.78 -11.91
N ALA A 229 -6.56 10.56 -11.39
CA ALA A 229 -5.45 9.64 -11.19
C ALA A 229 -4.83 9.27 -12.54
N LEU A 230 -5.63 8.92 -13.55
CA LEU A 230 -5.20 8.64 -14.92
C LEU A 230 -4.50 9.85 -15.56
N ILE A 231 -4.99 11.08 -15.35
CA ILE A 231 -4.31 12.31 -15.77
C ILE A 231 -2.94 12.42 -15.08
N THR A 232 -2.89 12.23 -13.76
CA THR A 232 -1.64 12.32 -12.99
C THR A 232 -0.61 11.31 -13.50
N VAL A 233 -0.99 10.05 -13.72
CA VAL A 233 -0.06 9.03 -14.25
C VAL A 233 0.33 9.32 -15.71
N ARG A 234 -0.60 9.82 -16.54
CA ARG A 234 -0.33 10.26 -17.92
C ARG A 234 0.70 11.39 -17.96
N GLU A 235 0.48 12.47 -17.21
CA GLU A 235 1.38 13.62 -17.19
C GLU A 235 2.77 13.25 -16.66
N LEU A 236 2.83 12.41 -15.62
CA LEU A 236 4.10 11.84 -15.15
C LEU A 236 4.83 11.10 -16.27
N CYS A 237 4.13 10.24 -17.01
CA CYS A 237 4.71 9.53 -18.14
C CYS A 237 5.19 10.51 -19.24
N LEU A 238 4.42 11.53 -19.61
CA LEU A 238 4.80 12.51 -20.64
C LEU A 238 5.95 13.43 -20.21
N SER A 239 6.06 13.73 -18.91
CA SER A 239 7.20 14.50 -18.38
C SER A 239 8.53 13.76 -18.57
N GLN A 240 8.49 12.44 -18.71
CA GLN A 240 9.64 11.56 -18.90
C GLN A 240 9.97 11.26 -20.38
N THR A 241 9.14 11.70 -21.35
CA THR A 241 9.29 11.33 -22.77
C THR A 241 10.16 12.28 -23.62
N ASP A 242 10.94 13.19 -22.99
CA ASP A 242 12.03 14.02 -23.57
C ASP A 242 11.76 15.56 -23.68
N THR A 243 12.87 16.28 -23.47
CA THR A 243 13.16 17.72 -23.21
C THR A 243 12.56 18.79 -24.13
N SER A 244 11.73 18.42 -25.11
CA SER A 244 11.09 19.36 -26.06
C SER A 244 9.59 19.54 -25.83
N ALA A 245 9.02 18.84 -24.84
CA ALA A 245 7.63 19.03 -24.44
C ALA A 245 7.44 20.46 -23.92
N SER A 246 6.72 21.28 -24.68
CA SER A 246 6.36 22.64 -24.25
C SER A 246 5.23 22.53 -23.21
N PRO A 247 5.44 22.94 -21.95
CA PRO A 247 4.42 22.84 -20.90
C PRO A 247 3.12 23.57 -21.24
N SER A 248 3.14 24.48 -22.23
CA SER A 248 1.96 25.23 -22.66
C SER A 248 0.88 24.40 -23.38
N SER A 249 1.12 23.13 -23.70
CA SER A 249 0.09 22.21 -24.19
C SER A 249 -0.50 21.32 -23.09
N VAL A 250 -0.05 21.46 -21.85
CA VAL A 250 -0.54 20.70 -20.70
C VAL A 250 -1.63 21.54 -20.02
N GLU A 251 -2.88 21.06 -20.06
CA GLU A 251 -3.98 21.67 -19.31
C GLU A 251 -3.80 21.39 -17.81
N LEU A 252 -2.91 22.15 -17.15
CA LEU A 252 -2.73 22.15 -15.71
C LEU A 252 -3.82 23.03 -15.06
N TYR A 253 -5.06 22.56 -15.05
CA TYR A 253 -6.08 23.13 -14.18
C TYR A 253 -6.01 22.49 -12.80
N ALA A 254 -5.58 23.28 -11.81
CA ALA A 254 -5.65 22.90 -10.40
C ALA A 254 -7.06 23.20 -9.86
N GLU A 255 -8.00 22.25 -10.04
CA GLU A 255 -9.28 22.30 -9.32
C GLU A 255 -9.10 21.81 -7.89
N MET A 256 -9.25 22.72 -6.92
CA MET A 256 -9.00 22.49 -5.48
C MET A 256 -10.18 21.85 -4.73
N GLU A 257 -11.34 21.65 -5.35
CA GLU A 257 -12.62 21.38 -4.66
C GLU A 257 -12.91 19.91 -4.31
N ASN A 258 -12.04 18.95 -4.61
CA ASN A 258 -12.29 17.54 -4.29
C ASN A 258 -11.02 16.87 -3.78
N ARG A 259 -10.92 16.78 -2.44
CA ARG A 259 -9.75 16.32 -1.66
C ARG A 259 -9.77 14.83 -1.27
N ASP A 260 -10.75 14.06 -1.74
CA ASP A 260 -11.02 12.76 -1.10
C ASP A 260 -10.68 11.55 -1.96
N LEU A 261 -10.25 10.50 -1.25
CA LEU A 261 -9.77 9.20 -1.71
C LEU A 261 -8.37 9.25 -2.35
N VAL A 262 -7.37 9.77 -1.63
CA VAL A 262 -6.44 8.98 -0.78
C VAL A 262 -5.68 9.97 0.14
N TYR A 263 -5.11 9.47 1.24
CA TYR A 263 -4.67 10.17 2.47
C TYR A 263 -4.03 11.57 2.37
N ILE A 264 -4.38 12.40 3.37
CA ILE A 264 -4.01 13.81 3.56
C ILE A 264 -2.71 13.88 4.39
N PRO A 265 -1.63 14.51 3.89
CA PRO A 265 -0.42 14.72 4.69
C PRO A 265 -0.70 15.59 5.93
N HIS A 266 -0.02 15.31 7.05
CA HIS A 266 0.09 16.29 8.12
C HIS A 266 1.01 17.43 7.66
N PHE A 267 0.40 18.54 7.26
CA PHE A 267 1.15 19.70 6.82
C PHE A 267 1.71 20.49 8.00
N THR A 268 2.96 20.91 7.93
CA THR A 268 3.49 21.98 8.78
C THR A 268 2.93 23.37 8.40
N GLY A 269 2.16 23.45 7.30
CA GLY A 269 1.36 24.61 6.87
C GLY A 269 0.56 24.36 5.57
N THR A 270 -0.56 25.06 5.37
CA THR A 270 -1.49 24.89 4.23
C THR A 270 -0.80 25.21 2.88
N PRO A 271 -0.81 24.30 1.87
CA PRO A 271 -0.27 24.57 0.53
C PRO A 271 -1.03 25.73 -0.15
N SER A 272 -0.33 26.55 -0.94
CA SER A 272 -0.93 27.73 -1.59
C SER A 272 -1.34 27.45 -3.05
N LEU A 273 -2.25 28.27 -3.59
CA LEU A 273 -2.67 28.30 -5.00
C LEU A 273 -1.51 28.48 -6.02
N HIS A 274 -0.29 28.74 -5.56
CA HIS A 274 0.91 28.86 -6.39
C HIS A 274 1.74 27.58 -6.51
N ASP A 275 1.42 26.50 -5.79
CA ASP A 275 2.08 25.19 -5.94
C ASP A 275 1.45 24.38 -7.08
N GLN A 276 1.71 24.80 -8.33
CA GLN A 276 1.22 24.11 -9.54
C GLN A 276 1.67 22.65 -9.64
N TYR A 277 2.70 22.25 -8.89
CA TYR A 277 3.27 20.91 -8.88
C TYR A 277 2.97 20.12 -7.61
N PHE A 278 2.12 20.61 -6.71
CA PHE A 278 1.82 19.97 -5.42
C PHE A 278 1.49 18.47 -5.53
N ARG A 279 0.70 18.08 -6.54
CA ARG A 279 0.31 16.67 -6.79
C ARG A 279 1.45 15.80 -7.31
N PHE A 280 2.41 16.42 -7.98
CA PHE A 280 3.58 15.74 -8.54
C PHE A 280 4.76 15.74 -7.57
N GLN A 281 4.83 16.69 -6.64
CA GLN A 281 5.88 16.82 -5.61
C GLN A 281 5.58 16.05 -4.33
N ASN A 282 4.41 15.41 -4.25
CA ASN A 282 3.97 14.68 -3.07
C ASN A 282 3.88 13.17 -3.37
N GLU A 283 4.76 12.43 -2.74
CA GLU A 283 5.02 11.00 -2.98
C GLU A 283 3.82 10.14 -2.61
N VAL A 284 3.13 10.54 -1.54
CA VAL A 284 1.88 9.91 -1.10
C VAL A 284 0.85 10.08 -2.21
N TRP A 285 0.70 11.26 -2.80
CA TRP A 285 -0.23 11.49 -3.91
C TRP A 285 0.07 10.66 -5.16
N ILE A 286 1.34 10.46 -5.51
CA ILE A 286 1.74 9.63 -6.64
C ILE A 286 1.45 8.15 -6.37
N ALA A 287 1.86 7.65 -5.20
CA ALA A 287 1.59 6.28 -4.78
C ALA A 287 0.09 6.01 -4.75
N ASN A 288 -0.68 6.96 -4.24
CA ASN A 288 -2.14 6.93 -4.19
C ASN A 288 -2.78 6.87 -5.58
N ALA A 289 -2.30 7.65 -6.54
CA ALA A 289 -2.80 7.63 -7.91
C ALA A 289 -2.54 6.26 -8.58
N LEU A 290 -1.35 5.68 -8.39
CA LEU A 290 -1.02 4.36 -8.90
C LEU A 290 -1.85 3.25 -8.25
N VAL A 291 -1.97 3.28 -6.92
CA VAL A 291 -2.79 2.32 -6.15
C VAL A 291 -4.25 2.38 -6.57
N LEU A 292 -4.80 3.58 -6.73
CA LEU A 292 -6.20 3.78 -7.12
C LEU A 292 -6.48 3.32 -8.56
N VAL A 293 -5.59 3.64 -9.52
CA VAL A 293 -5.72 3.18 -10.91
C VAL A 293 -5.62 1.65 -10.99
N GLN A 294 -4.71 1.05 -10.20
CA GLN A 294 -4.57 -0.40 -10.08
C GLN A 294 -5.80 -1.05 -9.44
N SER A 295 -6.30 -0.49 -8.35
CA SER A 295 -7.52 -0.91 -7.64
C SER A 295 -8.69 -0.97 -8.61
N VAL A 296 -8.86 0.08 -9.40
CA VAL A 296 -9.97 0.18 -10.34
C VAL A 296 -9.84 -0.82 -11.47
N ALA A 297 -8.64 -1.03 -12.00
CA ALA A 297 -8.41 -2.07 -13.01
C ALA A 297 -8.78 -3.48 -12.51
N HIS A 298 -8.57 -3.78 -11.22
CA HIS A 298 -8.93 -5.06 -10.61
C HIS A 298 -10.41 -5.18 -10.22
N ALA A 299 -11.06 -4.07 -9.84
CA ALA A 299 -12.49 -4.06 -9.49
C ALA A 299 -13.41 -4.24 -10.70
N MET A 300 -12.90 -3.92 -11.90
CA MET A 300 -13.57 -4.19 -13.16
C MET A 300 -13.38 -5.67 -13.49
N ASP A 301 -14.48 -6.43 -13.62
CA ASP A 301 -14.45 -7.87 -13.94
C ASP A 301 -13.37 -8.21 -15.00
N PRO A 302 -12.70 -9.38 -14.89
CA PRO A 302 -11.58 -9.72 -15.75
C PRO A 302 -11.95 -9.50 -17.22
N PRO A 303 -11.14 -8.76 -17.99
CA PRO A 303 -11.49 -8.38 -19.34
C PRO A 303 -11.88 -9.63 -20.12
N THR A 304 -13.05 -9.58 -20.77
CA THR A 304 -13.60 -10.64 -21.65
C THR A 304 -12.84 -10.71 -22.96
N ILE A 305 -11.51 -10.73 -22.90
CA ILE A 305 -10.64 -10.94 -24.05
C ILE A 305 -10.20 -12.39 -24.01
N SER A 306 -10.27 -13.03 -25.18
CA SER A 306 -10.01 -14.45 -25.36
C SER A 306 -8.73 -14.90 -24.65
N ARG A 307 -8.79 -16.09 -24.03
CA ARG A 307 -7.76 -16.82 -23.26
C ARG A 307 -6.32 -16.88 -23.83
N GLY A 308 -6.02 -16.23 -24.95
CA GLY A 308 -4.68 -16.13 -25.55
C GLY A 308 -4.07 -14.72 -25.56
N GLU A 309 -4.80 -13.66 -25.18
CA GLU A 309 -4.25 -12.30 -25.16
C GLU A 309 -4.37 -11.68 -23.77
N VAL A 310 -3.31 -11.91 -22.99
CA VAL A 310 -2.84 -11.09 -21.87
C VAL A 310 -3.91 -10.81 -20.80
N ASP A 311 -4.13 -11.78 -19.92
CA ASP A 311 -4.27 -11.48 -18.49
C ASP A 311 -2.85 -11.33 -17.94
N PRO A 312 -2.31 -10.10 -17.78
CA PRO A 312 -0.94 -9.92 -17.37
C PRO A 312 -0.74 -10.15 -15.85
N PHE A 313 -1.82 -10.33 -15.06
CA PHE A 313 -1.75 -10.25 -13.60
C PHE A 313 -2.47 -11.36 -12.82
N GLY A 314 -3.24 -12.24 -13.47
CA GLY A 314 -3.99 -13.29 -12.79
C GLY A 314 -5.12 -12.70 -11.94
N SER A 315 -6.11 -13.53 -11.62
CA SER A 315 -7.39 -13.12 -11.03
C SER A 315 -7.34 -12.69 -9.54
N GLY A 316 -6.30 -11.96 -9.10
CA GLY A 316 -6.17 -11.43 -7.73
C GLY A 316 -5.06 -10.38 -7.58
N LEU A 317 -5.15 -9.54 -6.54
CA LEU A 317 -4.03 -8.71 -6.12
C LEU A 317 -2.98 -9.58 -5.42
N SER A 318 -1.97 -9.99 -6.18
CA SER A 318 -0.81 -10.70 -5.66
C SER A 318 0.29 -9.74 -5.19
N VAL A 319 1.22 -10.25 -4.39
CA VAL A 319 2.47 -9.60 -3.94
C VAL A 319 3.21 -8.89 -5.08
N ARG A 320 3.08 -9.43 -6.30
CA ARG A 320 3.58 -8.90 -7.58
C ARG A 320 3.05 -7.53 -7.98
N ASN A 321 1.78 -7.26 -7.69
CA ASN A 321 1.12 -6.04 -8.13
C ASN A 321 1.49 -4.84 -7.24
N TRP A 322 1.77 -5.11 -5.97
CA TRP A 322 2.26 -4.11 -5.01
C TRP A 322 3.75 -3.81 -5.23
N SER A 323 4.56 -4.86 -5.36
CA SER A 323 5.99 -4.82 -5.73
C SER A 323 6.27 -4.01 -6.99
N PHE A 324 5.45 -4.15 -8.02
CA PHE A 324 5.58 -3.40 -9.25
C PHE A 324 5.31 -1.89 -9.08
N THR A 325 4.26 -1.52 -8.35
CA THR A 325 3.86 -0.12 -8.13
C THR A 325 4.97 0.65 -7.40
N VAL A 326 5.59 -0.03 -6.43
CA VAL A 326 6.72 0.48 -5.65
C VAL A 326 7.99 0.59 -6.49
N LYS A 327 8.31 -0.42 -7.32
CA LYS A 327 9.46 -0.35 -8.24
C LYS A 327 9.34 0.78 -9.25
N VAL A 328 8.14 1.06 -9.75
CA VAL A 328 7.91 2.19 -10.65
C VAL A 328 8.12 3.52 -9.94
N ALA A 329 7.66 3.66 -8.69
CA ALA A 329 7.94 4.85 -7.89
C ALA A 329 9.46 5.05 -7.66
N LYS A 330 10.19 3.95 -7.40
CA LYS A 330 11.66 3.94 -7.26
C LYS A 330 12.40 4.34 -8.53
N GLU A 331 12.07 3.74 -9.66
CA GLU A 331 12.72 4.04 -10.96
C GLU A 331 12.46 5.49 -11.39
N LEU A 332 11.26 6.02 -11.13
CA LEU A 332 10.94 7.43 -11.35
C LEU A 332 11.75 8.37 -10.44
N HIS A 333 12.08 7.94 -9.21
CA HIS A 333 12.99 8.66 -8.31
C HIS A 333 14.43 8.67 -8.86
N GLU A 334 14.98 7.50 -9.21
CA GLU A 334 16.37 7.35 -9.63
C GLU A 334 16.68 8.10 -10.95
N ILE A 335 15.73 8.13 -11.89
CA ILE A 335 15.86 8.90 -13.15
C ILE A 335 15.83 10.42 -12.88
N GLY A 336 15.09 10.88 -11.86
CA GLY A 336 15.04 12.29 -11.48
C GLY A 336 16.35 12.84 -10.92
N LEU A 337 17.17 11.99 -10.29
CA LEU A 337 18.47 12.35 -9.70
C LEU A 337 19.58 12.62 -10.74
N ASP A 338 19.48 12.04 -11.94
CA ASP A 338 20.47 12.19 -13.02
C ASP A 338 20.23 13.42 -13.92
N SER A 339 19.14 14.17 -13.70
CA SER A 339 18.85 15.39 -14.45
C SER A 339 19.57 16.61 -13.85
N GLU A 340 20.20 17.47 -14.68
CA GLU A 340 20.90 18.70 -14.23
C GLU A 340 19.99 19.74 -13.51
N TYR A 341 18.71 19.43 -13.29
CA TYR A 341 17.72 20.28 -12.61
C TYR A 341 17.52 19.84 -11.15
N VAL A 342 18.52 20.10 -10.31
CA VAL A 342 18.51 19.83 -8.86
C VAL A 342 17.71 20.91 -8.07
N GLY A 343 16.87 21.71 -8.74
CA GLY A 343 16.04 22.74 -8.10
C GLY A 343 14.56 22.42 -8.23
N ASP A 344 13.87 22.19 -7.10
CA ASP A 344 12.42 21.95 -6.97
C ASP A 344 11.85 20.83 -7.84
N SER A 345 12.66 19.82 -8.14
CA SER A 345 12.21 18.62 -8.84
C SER A 345 11.27 17.81 -7.93
N PRO A 346 10.08 17.38 -8.41
CA PRO A 346 9.16 16.54 -7.63
C PRO A 346 9.77 15.25 -7.07
N PHE A 347 10.93 14.84 -7.59
CA PHE A 347 11.62 13.61 -7.23
C PHE A 347 12.59 13.74 -6.03
N THR A 348 12.95 14.96 -5.59
CA THR A 348 13.88 15.15 -4.44
C THR A 348 13.27 14.76 -3.10
N HIS A 349 11.95 14.67 -2.98
CA HIS A 349 11.31 14.25 -1.73
C HIS A 349 11.36 12.72 -1.54
N LEU A 350 11.33 11.94 -2.63
CA LEU A 350 11.45 10.47 -2.65
C LEU A 350 12.79 9.95 -2.07
N GLU A 351 13.76 10.84 -1.80
CA GLU A 351 15.09 10.58 -1.22
C GLU A 351 15.03 9.97 0.20
N HIS A 352 13.88 10.01 0.87
CA HIS A 352 13.68 9.46 2.21
C HIS A 352 12.91 8.14 2.26
N LEU A 353 12.45 7.62 1.12
CA LEU A 353 11.73 6.35 1.03
C LEU A 353 12.65 5.20 0.61
N ASP A 354 12.69 4.15 1.43
CA ASP A 354 13.35 2.90 1.09
C ASP A 354 12.39 1.99 0.31
N PHE A 355 12.30 2.21 -1.00
CA PHE A 355 11.42 1.44 -1.89
C PHE A 355 11.80 -0.04 -2.01
N GLU A 356 13.01 -0.45 -1.61
CA GLU A 356 13.39 -1.86 -1.60
C GLU A 356 12.67 -2.63 -0.49
N LYS A 357 12.34 -1.97 0.62
CA LYS A 357 11.51 -2.52 1.71
C LYS A 357 10.02 -2.66 1.36
N LEU A 358 9.60 -2.11 0.22
CA LEU A 358 8.20 -2.03 -0.19
C LEU A 358 7.86 -2.99 -1.36
N ALA A 359 8.82 -3.76 -1.87
CA ALA A 359 8.61 -4.71 -2.98
C ALA A 359 8.77 -6.17 -2.52
N PRO A 360 7.70 -6.85 -2.04
CA PRO A 360 7.89 -8.05 -1.26
C PRO A 360 8.35 -9.26 -2.09
N GLU A 361 8.26 -9.24 -3.42
CA GLU A 361 8.92 -10.26 -4.25
C GLU A 361 10.44 -10.08 -4.30
N ILE A 362 10.94 -8.84 -4.32
CA ILE A 362 12.39 -8.58 -4.23
C ILE A 362 12.85 -8.98 -2.84
N THR A 363 12.11 -8.56 -1.81
CA THR A 363 12.39 -8.92 -0.43
C THR A 363 12.38 -10.43 -0.26
N LEU A 364 11.34 -11.15 -0.68
CA LEU A 364 11.28 -12.61 -0.63
C LEU A 364 12.37 -13.28 -1.47
N THR A 365 12.66 -12.79 -2.68
CA THR A 365 13.77 -13.33 -3.49
C THR A 365 15.10 -13.17 -2.77
N ARG A 366 15.34 -12.02 -2.15
CA ARG A 366 16.55 -11.73 -1.38
C ARG A 366 16.62 -12.59 -0.12
N ILE A 367 15.51 -12.74 0.61
CA ILE A 367 15.37 -13.62 1.77
C ILE A 367 15.70 -15.07 1.37
N LEU A 368 15.03 -15.59 0.34
CA LEU A 368 15.24 -16.93 -0.19
C LEU A 368 16.70 -17.13 -0.62
N SER A 369 17.27 -16.20 -1.39
CA SER A 369 18.69 -16.25 -1.80
C SER A 369 19.67 -16.13 -0.64
N ASN A 370 19.34 -15.36 0.41
CA ASN A 370 20.15 -15.26 1.62
C ASN A 370 20.10 -16.55 2.44
N SER A 371 18.99 -17.28 2.36
CA SER A 371 18.76 -18.60 2.96
C SER A 371 19.16 -19.77 2.03
N ASP A 372 20.08 -19.53 1.09
CA ASP A 372 20.65 -20.52 0.16
C ASP A 372 19.64 -21.19 -0.81
N PHE A 373 18.53 -20.50 -1.11
CA PHE A 373 17.60 -20.90 -2.16
C PHE A 373 17.86 -20.15 -3.47
N ASP A 374 18.07 -20.92 -4.54
CA ASP A 374 18.15 -20.41 -5.91
C ASP A 374 16.75 -20.25 -6.50
N VAL A 375 16.30 -19.02 -6.75
CA VAL A 375 15.03 -18.80 -7.44
C VAL A 375 15.14 -19.18 -8.92
N ARG A 376 14.41 -20.21 -9.35
CA ARG A 376 14.42 -20.74 -10.71
C ARG A 376 13.35 -20.12 -11.60
N THR A 377 12.13 -19.98 -11.06
CA THR A 377 10.97 -19.44 -11.77
C THR A 377 10.13 -18.58 -10.83
N TYR A 378 9.51 -17.55 -11.39
CA TYR A 378 8.52 -16.72 -10.73
C TYR A 378 7.13 -17.07 -11.28
N SER A 379 6.14 -17.16 -10.38
CA SER A 379 4.69 -17.17 -10.59
C SER A 379 4.17 -17.80 -11.90
N ALA A 380 3.57 -18.98 -11.78
CA ALA A 380 2.74 -19.59 -12.82
C ALA A 380 1.60 -20.45 -12.21
N ASP A 381 0.57 -20.71 -13.02
CA ASP A 381 -0.57 -21.56 -12.61
C ASP A 381 -0.26 -23.06 -12.76
N SER A 382 0.88 -23.40 -13.36
CA SER A 382 1.27 -24.76 -13.64
C SER A 382 2.76 -24.97 -13.85
N ILE A 383 3.17 -26.23 -13.75
CA ILE A 383 4.54 -26.70 -13.96
C ILE A 383 4.51 -27.81 -15.03
N GLY A 384 5.24 -27.63 -16.13
CA GLY A 384 5.38 -28.64 -17.20
C GLY A 384 5.04 -28.14 -18.61
N SER A 385 5.08 -29.04 -19.59
CA SER A 385 4.66 -28.80 -20.99
C SER A 385 3.23 -29.31 -21.24
N ASP A 386 2.61 -28.88 -22.36
CA ASP A 386 1.19 -29.08 -22.72
C ASP A 386 0.61 -30.51 -22.58
N GLU A 387 1.44 -31.56 -22.58
CA GLU A 387 0.97 -32.94 -22.44
C GLU A 387 1.01 -33.46 -20.98
N GLU A 388 1.74 -32.80 -20.06
CA GLU A 388 2.00 -33.27 -18.68
C GLU A 388 2.13 -32.09 -17.69
N GLU A 389 1.07 -31.29 -17.61
CA GLU A 389 0.97 -30.07 -16.81
C GLU A 389 0.49 -30.36 -15.36
N LEU A 390 1.32 -30.07 -14.35
CA LEU A 390 0.93 -30.06 -12.94
C LEU A 390 0.30 -28.70 -12.60
N LYS A 391 -1.02 -28.66 -12.43
CA LYS A 391 -1.77 -27.44 -12.12
C LYS A 391 -1.76 -27.12 -10.63
N ILE A 392 -0.66 -26.50 -10.20
CA ILE A 392 -0.49 -25.95 -8.86
C ILE A 392 -0.04 -24.50 -9.01
N ALA A 393 -0.90 -23.59 -8.57
CA ALA A 393 -0.57 -22.18 -8.49
C ALA A 393 0.54 -21.98 -7.46
N HIS A 394 1.63 -21.36 -7.89
CA HIS A 394 2.82 -21.12 -7.08
C HIS A 394 3.34 -19.70 -7.28
N ASP A 395 4.04 -19.20 -6.27
CA ASP A 395 4.64 -17.86 -6.29
C ASP A 395 6.09 -17.93 -6.76
N PHE A 396 6.81 -18.98 -6.35
CA PHE A 396 8.18 -19.26 -6.80
C PHE A 396 8.38 -20.76 -7.05
N ILE A 397 9.33 -21.08 -7.93
CA ILE A 397 10.03 -22.36 -7.87
C ILE A 397 11.44 -22.04 -7.43
N VAL A 398 11.85 -22.61 -6.30
CA VAL A 398 13.22 -22.44 -5.77
C VAL A 398 13.94 -23.78 -5.69
N GLU A 399 15.26 -23.75 -5.70
CA GLU A 399 16.11 -24.93 -5.57
C GLU A 399 17.08 -24.76 -4.40
N ARG A 400 17.22 -25.80 -3.58
CA ARG A 400 18.25 -25.91 -2.54
C ARG A 400 18.73 -27.36 -2.49
N GLU A 401 20.04 -27.57 -2.53
CA GLU A 401 20.67 -28.90 -2.45
C GLU A 401 20.07 -29.96 -3.40
N GLU A 402 19.93 -29.61 -4.68
CA GLU A 402 19.32 -30.46 -5.73
C GLU A 402 17.81 -30.76 -5.56
N SER A 403 17.18 -30.21 -4.51
CA SER A 403 15.74 -30.33 -4.26
C SER A 403 15.00 -29.11 -4.78
N TYR A 404 13.86 -29.33 -5.44
CA TYR A 404 13.01 -28.27 -5.98
C TYR A 404 11.80 -28.05 -5.08
N TYR A 405 11.47 -26.78 -4.86
CA TYR A 405 10.38 -26.37 -4.00
C TYR A 405 9.38 -25.55 -4.78
N ILE A 406 8.11 -25.95 -4.71
CA ILE A 406 6.98 -25.11 -5.11
C ILE A 406 6.66 -24.21 -3.93
N VAL A 407 6.98 -22.92 -4.05
CA VAL A 407 6.73 -21.94 -2.98
C VAL A 407 5.33 -21.35 -3.12
N ARG A 408 4.58 -21.36 -2.02
CA ARG A 408 3.33 -20.61 -1.86
C ARG A 408 3.46 -19.67 -0.67
N ALA A 409 3.39 -18.37 -0.95
CA ALA A 409 3.54 -17.31 0.03
C ALA A 409 2.18 -16.67 0.33
N LEU A 410 1.83 -16.56 1.61
CA LEU A 410 0.85 -15.58 2.12
C LEU A 410 -0.59 -15.71 1.62
N ARG A 411 -1.02 -16.91 1.22
CA ARG A 411 -2.42 -17.11 0.79
C ARG A 411 -3.27 -17.51 1.99
N PRO A 412 -4.33 -16.77 2.34
CA PRO A 412 -5.18 -17.09 3.49
C PRO A 412 -5.74 -18.52 3.43
N GLU A 413 -6.05 -19.03 2.24
CA GLU A 413 -6.52 -20.40 2.07
C GLU A 413 -5.48 -21.47 2.43
N ASP A 414 -4.19 -21.16 2.40
CA ASP A 414 -3.11 -22.09 2.76
C ASP A 414 -2.95 -22.24 4.28
N GLU A 415 -3.67 -21.47 5.09
CA GLU A 415 -3.87 -21.76 6.52
C GLU A 415 -4.80 -22.97 6.72
N SER A 416 -5.63 -23.29 5.72
CA SER A 416 -6.52 -24.44 5.78
C SER A 416 -5.80 -25.75 5.46
N LYS A 417 -5.73 -26.63 6.46
CA LYS A 417 -5.19 -27.99 6.32
C LYS A 417 -5.80 -28.78 5.15
N ASP A 418 -7.09 -28.58 4.86
CA ASP A 418 -7.76 -29.33 3.81
C ASP A 418 -7.34 -28.85 2.41
N VAL A 419 -7.06 -27.55 2.25
CA VAL A 419 -6.52 -26.98 1.01
C VAL A 419 -5.10 -27.49 0.78
N VAL A 420 -4.24 -27.40 1.81
CA VAL A 420 -2.84 -27.87 1.72
C VAL A 420 -2.78 -29.38 1.47
N ARG A 421 -3.61 -30.18 2.14
CA ARG A 421 -3.67 -31.63 1.91
C ARG A 421 -3.98 -31.96 0.45
N ALA A 422 -4.94 -31.26 -0.16
CA ALA A 422 -5.27 -31.47 -1.56
C ALA A 422 -4.12 -31.10 -2.52
N LEU A 423 -3.28 -30.12 -2.16
CA LEU A 423 -2.08 -29.77 -2.93
C LEU A 423 -0.99 -30.83 -2.78
N VAL A 424 -0.72 -31.28 -1.56
CA VAL A 424 0.21 -32.36 -1.27
C VAL A 424 -0.18 -33.62 -2.03
N GLU A 425 -1.46 -34.01 -2.02
CA GLU A 425 -1.96 -35.17 -2.76
C GLU A 425 -1.70 -35.05 -4.26
N LYS A 426 -1.83 -33.84 -4.83
CA LYS A 426 -1.49 -33.56 -6.23
C LYS A 426 0.01 -33.64 -6.49
N LEU A 427 0.83 -33.10 -5.60
CA LEU A 427 2.30 -33.17 -5.66
C LEU A 427 2.79 -34.61 -5.59
N ALA A 428 2.31 -35.38 -4.61
CA ALA A 428 2.67 -36.78 -4.38
C ALA A 428 2.22 -37.72 -5.51
N SER A 429 1.13 -37.37 -6.20
CA SER A 429 0.68 -38.10 -7.39
C SER A 429 1.33 -37.59 -8.69
N SER A 430 2.11 -36.52 -8.62
CA SER A 430 2.86 -36.00 -9.74
C SER A 430 4.16 -36.78 -9.93
N ARG A 431 4.72 -36.71 -11.14
CA ARG A 431 6.07 -37.23 -11.44
C ARG A 431 7.20 -36.27 -11.03
N TYR A 432 6.82 -35.08 -10.59
CA TYR A 432 7.76 -34.02 -10.23
C TYR A 432 8.19 -34.27 -8.79
N ASP A 433 9.49 -34.46 -8.58
CA ASP A 433 10.08 -34.66 -7.25
C ASP A 433 10.27 -33.28 -6.58
N HIS A 434 9.17 -32.55 -6.43
CA HIS A 434 9.16 -31.24 -5.79
C HIS A 434 8.55 -31.36 -4.40
N GLN A 435 9.02 -30.52 -3.49
CA GLN A 435 8.41 -30.32 -2.18
C GLN A 435 7.54 -29.07 -2.20
N LEU A 436 6.60 -28.97 -1.24
CA LEU A 436 5.82 -27.76 -1.04
C LEU A 436 6.51 -26.89 0.00
N MET A 437 6.87 -25.67 -0.36
CA MET A 437 7.33 -24.66 0.59
C MET A 437 6.19 -23.70 0.91
N LEU A 438 5.86 -23.56 2.19
CA LEU A 438 4.85 -22.61 2.67
C LEU A 438 5.53 -21.47 3.42
N ILE A 439 5.19 -20.23 3.08
CA ILE A 439 5.72 -19.02 3.72
C ILE A 439 4.58 -18.25 4.38
N PHE A 440 4.73 -17.98 5.68
CA PHE A 440 3.76 -17.31 6.53
C PHE A 440 4.32 -15.99 7.10
N GLU A 441 3.48 -14.96 7.16
CA GLU A 441 3.78 -13.65 7.81
C GLU A 441 3.12 -13.49 9.18
N SER A 442 2.38 -14.50 9.63
CA SER A 442 1.71 -14.50 10.93
C SER A 442 1.89 -15.85 11.62
N GLU A 443 1.78 -15.83 12.96
CA GLU A 443 1.87 -17.04 13.77
C GLU A 443 0.72 -18.00 13.44
N LEU A 444 1.06 -19.28 13.26
CA LEU A 444 0.08 -20.34 13.04
C LEU A 444 -0.53 -20.82 14.36
N ASP A 445 -1.80 -21.21 14.33
CA ASP A 445 -2.38 -21.91 15.47
C ASP A 445 -1.67 -23.25 15.74
N GLU A 446 -1.67 -23.70 17.01
CA GLU A 446 -1.00 -24.95 17.43
C GLU A 446 -1.35 -26.15 16.55
N SER A 447 -2.60 -26.20 16.07
CA SER A 447 -3.06 -27.32 15.27
C SER A 447 -2.43 -27.28 13.87
N ALA A 448 -2.37 -26.11 13.23
CA ALA A 448 -1.77 -25.90 11.91
C ALA A 448 -0.25 -26.11 11.97
N LEU A 449 0.40 -25.54 12.99
CA LEU A 449 1.81 -25.73 13.28
C LEU A 449 2.18 -27.21 13.35
N GLN A 450 1.48 -27.99 14.19
CA GLN A 450 1.73 -29.43 14.33
C GLN A 450 1.55 -30.18 13.01
N TYR A 451 0.55 -29.83 12.20
CA TYR A 451 0.31 -30.48 10.92
C TYR A 451 1.45 -30.23 9.92
N TYR A 452 1.94 -28.99 9.82
CA TYR A 452 3.00 -28.66 8.88
C TYR A 452 4.36 -29.20 9.32
N THR A 453 4.66 -29.19 10.62
CA THR A 453 5.89 -29.78 11.17
C THR A 453 5.97 -31.29 10.93
N ASP A 454 4.86 -32.02 11.06
CA ASP A 454 4.86 -33.48 10.95
C ASP A 454 4.85 -34.00 9.49
N HIS A 455 4.80 -33.12 8.49
CA HIS A 455 4.49 -33.51 7.12
C HIS A 455 5.73 -33.60 6.21
N GLU A 456 6.09 -34.81 5.75
CA GLU A 456 7.33 -35.09 5.00
C GLU A 456 7.53 -34.33 3.67
N LEU A 457 6.45 -33.89 3.02
CA LEU A 457 6.50 -33.14 1.75
C LEU A 457 6.36 -31.62 1.90
N ILE A 458 6.26 -31.12 3.14
CA ILE A 458 6.09 -29.69 3.41
C ILE A 458 7.34 -29.19 4.14
N GLU A 459 7.92 -28.12 3.63
CA GLU A 459 8.79 -27.25 4.41
C GLU A 459 8.07 -25.93 4.65
N ALA A 460 7.94 -25.52 5.90
CA ALA A 460 7.22 -24.31 6.26
C ALA A 460 8.13 -23.34 6.99
N TYR A 461 7.96 -22.07 6.65
CA TYR A 461 8.76 -20.99 7.17
C TYR A 461 7.91 -19.79 7.58
N TYR A 462 8.32 -19.11 8.64
CA TYR A 462 7.92 -17.75 8.92
C TYR A 462 8.89 -16.79 8.24
N VAL A 463 8.38 -15.70 7.68
CA VAL A 463 9.20 -14.64 7.10
C VAL A 463 8.96 -13.35 7.86
N ASP A 464 10.06 -12.72 8.24
CA ASP A 464 10.07 -11.34 8.71
C ASP A 464 10.56 -10.45 7.56
N LEU A 465 9.62 -9.80 6.88
CA LEU A 465 9.91 -8.88 5.78
C LEU A 465 10.74 -7.66 6.24
N SER A 466 10.65 -7.29 7.52
CA SER A 466 11.33 -6.10 8.04
C SER A 466 12.83 -6.34 8.26
N SER A 467 13.18 -7.53 8.75
CA SER A 467 14.57 -7.95 8.97
C SER A 467 15.14 -8.78 7.82
N GLU A 468 14.35 -9.03 6.77
CA GLU A 468 14.70 -9.88 5.63
C GLU A 468 15.22 -11.26 6.07
N ARG A 469 14.56 -11.87 7.05
CA ARG A 469 14.90 -13.18 7.58
C ARG A 469 13.79 -14.19 7.38
N MET A 470 14.21 -15.44 7.30
CA MET A 470 13.32 -16.60 7.25
C MET A 470 13.64 -17.52 8.42
N TYR A 471 12.60 -17.99 9.08
CA TYR A 471 12.66 -18.82 10.28
C TYR A 471 11.91 -20.11 9.99
N THR A 472 12.46 -21.27 10.37
CA THR A 472 11.67 -22.50 10.28
C THR A 472 10.46 -22.38 11.22
N ILE A 473 9.30 -22.93 10.85
CA ILE A 473 8.14 -22.87 11.75
C ILE A 473 8.41 -23.50 13.13
N GLU A 474 9.34 -24.46 13.19
CA GLU A 474 9.80 -25.11 14.43
C GLU A 474 10.56 -24.14 15.36
N SER A 475 11.25 -23.15 14.79
CA SER A 475 12.00 -22.15 15.56
C SER A 475 11.10 -21.10 16.25
N GLY A 476 9.81 -21.08 15.88
CA GLY A 476 8.81 -20.14 16.38
C GLY A 476 8.65 -18.91 15.47
N PHE A 477 7.52 -18.20 15.61
CA PHE A 477 7.27 -16.96 14.88
C PHE A 477 8.32 -15.90 15.28
N PRO A 478 8.90 -15.14 14.31
CA PRO A 478 9.85 -14.09 14.63
C PRO A 478 9.25 -13.13 15.66
N PRO A 479 9.94 -12.86 16.78
CA PRO A 479 9.37 -12.01 17.80
C PRO A 479 9.35 -10.58 17.29
N SER A 480 8.15 -10.06 17.02
CA SER A 480 7.94 -8.62 16.99
C SER A 480 8.16 -8.07 18.39
N PHE A 481 9.12 -7.16 18.53
CA PHE A 481 9.30 -6.46 19.81
C PHE A 481 8.33 -5.29 19.97
N ASP A 482 7.57 -4.93 18.93
CA ASP A 482 6.68 -3.78 18.94
C ASP A 482 5.54 -3.94 19.95
N ASP A 483 5.11 -5.18 20.20
CA ASP A 483 4.07 -5.50 21.18
C ASP A 483 4.57 -5.44 22.64
N LEU A 484 5.89 -5.40 22.85
CA LEU A 484 6.49 -5.24 24.18
C LEU A 484 6.44 -3.76 24.57
N THR A 485 5.46 -3.43 25.42
CA THR A 485 5.17 -2.03 25.79
C THR A 485 5.60 -1.68 27.21
N THR A 486 5.82 -2.67 28.08
CA THR A 486 6.18 -2.45 29.48
C THR A 486 7.59 -2.94 29.82
N ASP A 487 8.26 -2.26 30.76
CA ASP A 487 9.59 -2.65 31.25
C ASP A 487 9.61 -4.08 31.83
N GLU A 488 8.50 -4.54 32.41
CA GLU A 488 8.37 -5.88 32.97
C GLU A 488 8.34 -6.96 31.87
N GLU A 489 7.58 -6.72 30.79
CA GLU A 489 7.54 -7.60 29.62
C GLU A 489 8.90 -7.66 28.91
N ILE A 490 9.51 -6.49 28.68
CA ILE A 490 10.84 -6.38 28.06
C ILE A 490 11.86 -7.18 28.88
N ARG A 491 11.90 -6.96 30.21
CA ARG A 491 12.83 -7.68 31.09
C ARG A 491 12.59 -9.19 31.11
N LYS A 492 11.32 -9.61 31.13
CA LYS A 492 10.96 -11.03 31.06
C LYS A 492 11.48 -11.65 29.76
N GLN A 493 11.25 -10.98 28.63
CA GLN A 493 11.69 -11.46 27.32
C GLN A 493 13.22 -11.51 27.20
N ILE A 494 13.94 -10.49 27.70
CA ILE A 494 15.41 -10.49 27.77
C ILE A 494 15.90 -11.71 28.59
N SER A 495 15.26 -12.00 29.73
CA SER A 495 15.61 -13.15 30.55
C SER A 495 15.35 -14.49 29.85
N GLU A 496 14.27 -14.61 29.08
CA GLU A 496 13.97 -15.82 28.29
C GLU A 496 15.00 -16.02 27.18
N LEU A 497 15.31 -14.97 26.41
CA LEU A 497 16.31 -15.01 25.35
C LEU A 497 17.72 -15.28 25.88
N TYR A 498 18.08 -14.72 27.04
CA TYR A 498 19.35 -15.06 27.71
C TYR A 498 19.44 -16.55 28.04
N ASN A 499 18.36 -17.15 28.56
CA ASN A 499 18.34 -18.59 28.84
C ASN A 499 18.37 -19.42 27.55
N LYS A 500 17.75 -18.97 26.46
CA LYS A 500 17.86 -19.61 25.14
C LYS A 500 19.31 -19.59 24.65
N ALA A 501 19.98 -18.44 24.68
CA ALA A 501 21.38 -18.30 24.28
C ALA A 501 22.35 -19.14 25.12
N LYS A 502 22.06 -19.28 26.40
CA LYS A 502 22.84 -20.09 27.33
C LYS A 502 22.68 -21.60 27.11
N ASN A 503 21.49 -22.05 26.74
CA ASN A 503 21.15 -23.46 26.62
C ASN A 503 21.14 -23.99 25.18
N ALA A 504 21.42 -23.12 24.19
CA ALA A 504 21.53 -23.52 22.80
C ALA A 504 22.65 -24.57 22.61
N ASP A 505 22.37 -25.59 21.80
CA ASP A 505 23.25 -26.75 21.66
C ASP A 505 24.10 -26.66 20.39
N SER A 506 23.49 -26.26 19.27
CA SER A 506 24.17 -26.14 17.98
C SER A 506 24.91 -24.80 17.83
N THR A 507 25.90 -24.75 16.93
CA THR A 507 26.63 -23.50 16.64
C THR A 507 25.70 -22.43 16.09
N ASP A 508 24.76 -22.82 15.23
CA ASP A 508 23.84 -21.90 14.55
C ASP A 508 22.81 -21.36 15.56
N GLU A 509 22.20 -22.25 16.35
CA GLU A 509 21.29 -21.84 17.44
C GLU A 509 21.96 -20.88 18.42
N LYS A 510 23.23 -21.12 18.76
CA LYS A 510 24.01 -20.27 19.65
C LYS A 510 24.24 -18.87 19.07
N GLY A 511 24.54 -18.78 17.77
CA GLY A 511 24.68 -17.51 17.07
C GLY A 511 23.36 -16.75 17.05
N GLU A 512 22.33 -17.36 16.48
CA GLU A 512 21.00 -16.76 16.31
C GLU A 512 20.39 -16.29 17.63
N SER A 513 20.45 -17.12 18.67
CA SER A 513 19.89 -16.77 19.98
C SER A 513 20.62 -15.62 20.67
N LEU A 514 21.94 -15.51 20.49
CA LEU A 514 22.72 -14.39 21.02
C LEU A 514 22.44 -13.10 20.25
N GLU A 515 22.36 -13.17 18.93
CA GLU A 515 22.00 -12.03 18.09
C GLU A 515 20.60 -11.51 18.42
N LEU A 516 19.63 -12.40 18.57
CA LEU A 516 18.26 -12.06 18.91
C LEU A 516 18.14 -11.41 20.29
N LEU A 517 18.90 -11.92 21.27
CA LEU A 517 19.00 -11.30 22.60
C LEU A 517 19.54 -9.86 22.49
N MET A 518 20.62 -9.67 21.72
CA MET A 518 21.22 -8.35 21.55
C MET A 518 20.30 -7.40 20.79
N GLN A 519 19.58 -7.89 19.77
CA GLN A 519 18.59 -7.12 19.02
C GLN A 519 17.53 -6.53 19.96
N LEU A 520 16.94 -7.35 20.85
CA LEU A 520 15.97 -6.88 21.85
C LEU A 520 16.59 -5.85 22.81
N ILE A 521 17.81 -6.09 23.28
CA ILE A 521 18.50 -5.16 24.20
C ILE A 521 18.70 -3.80 23.53
N PHE A 522 19.08 -3.75 22.25
CA PHE A 522 19.28 -2.46 21.56
C PHE A 522 17.97 -1.77 21.16
N GLU A 523 16.93 -2.53 20.81
CA GLU A 523 15.62 -1.97 20.44
C GLU A 523 14.84 -1.44 21.65
N LYS A 524 14.96 -2.11 22.81
CA LYS A 524 14.08 -1.85 23.96
C LYS A 524 14.84 -1.50 25.25
N GLY A 525 16.06 -2.00 25.42
CA GLY A 525 16.87 -1.81 26.62
C GLY A 525 17.71 -0.52 26.62
N ILE A 526 17.99 0.04 25.45
CA ILE A 526 18.81 1.25 25.28
C ILE A 526 18.00 2.33 24.57
N VAL A 527 17.92 3.51 25.17
CA VAL A 527 17.16 4.64 24.62
C VAL A 527 17.91 5.28 23.46
N ASP A 528 17.17 5.64 22.41
CA ASP A 528 17.66 6.31 21.19
C ASP A 528 18.68 5.50 20.37
N THR A 529 18.75 4.19 20.57
CA THR A 529 19.37 3.25 19.64
C THR A 529 18.30 2.46 18.90
N ARG A 530 18.57 2.09 17.65
CA ARG A 530 17.73 1.20 16.86
C ARG A 530 18.59 0.25 16.05
N VAL A 531 18.13 -0.97 15.86
CA VAL A 531 18.75 -1.91 14.94
C VAL A 531 18.31 -1.49 13.53
N ARG A 532 19.29 -1.09 12.72
CA ARG A 532 19.07 -0.65 11.35
C ARG A 532 18.87 -1.86 10.44
N ASP A 533 19.86 -2.75 10.52
CA ASP A 533 20.01 -3.91 9.67
C ASP A 533 20.60 -5.05 10.51
N VAL A 534 20.28 -6.27 10.11
CA VAL A 534 20.74 -7.50 10.73
C VAL A 534 21.41 -8.34 9.63
N ASN A 535 22.50 -9.05 9.94
CA ASN A 535 23.25 -9.87 8.97
C ASN A 535 23.69 -9.10 7.72
N VAL A 536 24.26 -7.91 7.90
CA VAL A 536 24.69 -7.07 6.78
C VAL A 536 25.84 -7.74 6.03
N ARG A 537 25.54 -8.33 4.88
CA ARG A 537 26.55 -8.91 3.99
C ARG A 537 27.29 -7.80 3.25
N THR A 538 28.54 -7.58 3.64
CA THR A 538 29.47 -6.74 2.86
C THR A 538 30.17 -7.57 1.78
N ARG A 539 30.93 -6.93 0.89
CA ARG A 539 31.72 -7.63 -0.15
C ARG A 539 32.74 -8.63 0.39
N VAL A 540 33.07 -8.56 1.67
CA VAL A 540 34.18 -9.32 2.26
C VAL A 540 33.67 -10.25 3.36
N GLU A 541 32.74 -9.78 4.22
CA GLU A 541 32.21 -10.55 5.37
C GLU A 541 30.82 -10.05 5.78
N GLU A 542 30.13 -10.83 6.61
CA GLU A 542 28.83 -10.53 7.22
C GLU A 542 29.00 -9.78 8.55
N ILE A 543 28.16 -8.77 8.84
CA ILE A 543 28.09 -8.07 10.14
C ILE A 543 26.79 -8.47 10.84
N ASP A 544 26.89 -8.96 12.07
CA ASP A 544 25.75 -9.57 12.76
C ASP A 544 24.62 -8.56 13.03
N LEU A 545 24.92 -7.38 13.60
CA LEU A 545 23.95 -6.25 13.69
C LEU A 545 24.59 -4.92 13.32
N GLN A 546 23.82 -4.02 12.70
CA GLN A 546 24.17 -2.62 12.54
C GLN A 546 23.15 -1.72 13.23
N LEU A 547 23.62 -0.80 14.06
CA LEU A 547 22.77 0.11 14.82
C LEU A 547 22.79 1.52 14.24
N ILE A 548 21.63 2.18 14.22
CA ILE A 548 21.55 3.64 14.21
C ILE A 548 21.63 4.11 15.66
N ASN A 549 22.57 5.02 15.90
CA ASN A 549 22.78 5.61 17.21
C ASN A 549 22.36 7.09 17.17
N GLY A 550 21.22 7.40 17.78
CA GLY A 550 20.75 8.76 18.04
C GLY A 550 21.07 9.26 19.45
N SER A 551 21.57 8.37 20.32
CA SER A 551 21.76 8.66 21.73
C SER A 551 22.90 9.65 21.96
N GLN A 552 22.61 10.68 22.75
CA GLN A 552 23.59 11.65 23.24
C GLN A 552 24.12 11.28 24.63
N ARG A 553 23.72 10.11 25.16
CA ARG A 553 24.14 9.65 26.48
C ARG A 553 25.44 8.88 26.36
N TYR A 554 26.32 9.06 27.34
CA TYR A 554 27.53 8.26 27.47
C TYR A 554 27.18 6.76 27.67
N PRO A 555 27.90 5.80 27.05
CA PRO A 555 29.06 5.97 26.16
C PRO A 555 28.70 6.15 24.67
N TRP A 556 27.42 6.15 24.32
CA TRP A 556 26.92 6.11 22.94
C TRP A 556 27.31 7.33 22.11
N ASP A 557 27.38 8.51 22.72
CA ASP A 557 27.82 9.76 22.07
C ASP A 557 29.23 9.68 21.47
N HIS A 558 30.05 8.71 21.90
CA HIS A 558 31.39 8.46 21.39
C HIS A 558 31.47 7.33 20.34
N LEU A 559 30.42 6.53 20.16
CA LEU A 559 30.40 5.40 19.24
C LEU A 559 30.07 5.79 17.79
N GLY A 560 29.50 6.98 17.55
CA GLY A 560 29.09 7.41 16.20
C GLY A 560 27.89 6.63 15.67
N SER A 561 27.58 6.78 14.39
CA SER A 561 26.46 6.11 13.70
C SER A 561 26.83 5.91 12.22
N PRO A 562 26.79 4.69 11.67
CA PRO A 562 26.31 3.45 12.31
C PRO A 562 27.31 2.83 13.31
N ILE A 563 26.82 1.95 14.18
CA ILE A 563 27.64 1.09 15.06
C ILE A 563 27.55 -0.35 14.56
N ASN A 564 28.67 -1.04 14.42
CA ASN A 564 28.67 -2.47 14.10
C ASN A 564 28.70 -3.32 15.39
N VAL A 565 27.89 -4.37 15.43
CA VAL A 565 27.86 -5.35 16.52
C VAL A 565 28.23 -6.71 15.98
N GLU A 566 29.11 -7.41 16.69
CA GLU A 566 29.48 -8.80 16.40
C GLU A 566 29.19 -9.67 17.62
N CYS A 567 28.41 -10.72 17.42
CA CYS A 567 28.03 -11.72 18.39
C CYS A 567 28.85 -13.00 18.15
N LYS A 568 29.52 -13.50 19.19
CA LYS A 568 30.32 -14.73 19.16
C LYS A 568 29.99 -15.59 20.37
N ASN A 569 29.09 -16.54 20.17
CA ASN A 569 28.67 -17.50 21.20
C ASN A 569 29.51 -18.79 21.14
N TRP A 570 30.79 -18.65 21.43
CA TRP A 570 31.74 -19.76 21.44
C TRP A 570 31.94 -20.30 22.87
N SER A 571 32.27 -21.59 22.97
CA SER A 571 32.64 -22.22 24.25
C SER A 571 34.05 -21.81 24.74
N GLU A 572 34.81 -21.10 23.93
CA GLU A 572 36.17 -20.62 24.23
C GLU A 572 36.23 -19.09 24.07
N THR A 573 37.18 -18.45 24.75
CA THR A 573 37.43 -17.01 24.64
C THR A 573 37.78 -16.61 23.21
N ALA A 574 37.26 -15.47 22.74
CA ALA A 574 37.57 -14.92 21.43
C ALA A 574 39.04 -14.43 21.34
N GLY A 575 39.68 -14.70 20.22
CA GLY A 575 41.05 -14.24 19.95
C GLY A 575 41.14 -12.77 19.56
N VAL A 576 42.36 -12.24 19.53
CA VAL A 576 42.67 -10.87 19.06
C VAL A 576 42.32 -10.67 17.58
N ASP A 577 42.30 -11.76 16.80
CA ASP A 577 41.87 -11.77 15.41
C ASP A 577 40.43 -11.29 15.25
N VAL A 578 39.52 -11.66 16.15
CA VAL A 578 38.11 -11.21 16.13
C VAL A 578 38.02 -9.68 16.21
N ILE A 579 38.87 -9.04 17.02
CA ILE A 579 38.91 -7.57 17.15
C ILE A 579 39.34 -6.92 15.84
N TYR A 580 40.36 -7.46 15.18
CA TYR A 580 40.83 -6.92 13.90
C TYR A 580 39.84 -7.15 12.77
N THR A 581 39.17 -8.30 12.77
CA THR A 581 38.09 -8.61 11.83
C THR A 581 36.96 -7.59 11.96
N ALA A 582 36.45 -7.38 13.18
CA ALA A 582 35.40 -6.38 13.42
C ALA A 582 35.83 -4.95 13.07
N TYR A 583 37.09 -4.58 13.36
CA TYR A 583 37.66 -3.31 12.92
C TYR A 583 37.69 -3.18 11.40
N GLY A 584 38.12 -4.22 10.69
CA GLY A 584 38.11 -4.26 9.23
C GLY A 584 36.71 -4.04 8.66
N LYS A 585 35.70 -4.70 9.25
CA LYS A 585 34.29 -4.52 8.89
C LYS A 585 33.83 -3.08 9.09
N ALA A 586 34.10 -2.48 10.26
CA ALA A 586 33.73 -1.09 10.54
C ALA A 586 34.34 -0.09 9.55
N GLN A 587 35.61 -0.29 9.18
CA GLN A 587 36.27 0.56 8.17
C GLN A 587 35.68 0.39 6.77
N ALA A 588 35.11 -0.77 6.45
CA ALA A 588 34.43 -1.02 5.18
C ALA A 588 32.97 -0.53 5.17
N THR A 589 32.33 -0.43 6.34
CA THR A 589 30.94 0.01 6.50
C THR A 589 30.75 1.48 6.14
N SER A 590 31.46 2.38 6.80
CA SER A 590 31.33 3.82 6.58
C SER A 590 32.49 4.57 7.24
N PRO A 591 32.98 5.69 6.68
CA PRO A 591 33.91 6.59 7.36
C PRO A 591 33.40 7.10 8.72
N ASP A 592 32.08 7.13 8.91
CA ASP A 592 31.42 7.58 10.15
C ASP A 592 31.20 6.46 11.18
N CYS A 593 31.49 5.20 10.81
CA CYS A 593 31.42 4.06 11.71
C CYS A 593 32.61 4.07 12.68
N LYS A 594 32.41 4.73 13.83
CA LYS A 594 33.43 4.90 14.88
C LYS A 594 33.30 3.89 16.01
N GLY A 595 32.23 3.11 16.05
CA GLY A 595 31.84 2.28 17.17
C GLY A 595 31.72 0.82 16.77
N ILE A 596 32.27 -0.05 17.61
CA ILE A 596 32.15 -1.50 17.51
C ILE A 596 31.72 -2.04 18.86
N ILE A 597 30.73 -2.93 18.88
CA ILE A 597 30.34 -3.68 20.07
C ILE A 597 30.63 -5.17 19.80
N LEU A 598 31.53 -5.74 20.59
CA LEU A 598 31.88 -7.16 20.53
C LEU A 598 31.20 -7.89 21.68
N VAL A 599 30.25 -8.76 21.36
CA VAL A 599 29.56 -9.61 22.33
C VAL A 599 30.16 -11.01 22.24
N CYS A 600 31.11 -11.31 23.12
CA CYS A 600 31.82 -12.59 23.13
C CYS A 600 31.40 -13.36 24.38
N TRP A 601 30.69 -14.48 24.22
CA TRP A 601 30.05 -15.17 25.35
C TRP A 601 31.04 -15.55 26.47
N GLU A 602 32.21 -16.09 26.13
CA GLU A 602 33.28 -16.40 27.09
C GLU A 602 34.33 -15.27 27.23
N GLY A 603 34.06 -14.08 26.69
CA GLY A 603 34.95 -12.93 26.71
C GLY A 603 36.09 -12.98 25.69
N ILE A 604 37.00 -12.00 25.77
CA ILE A 604 38.18 -11.88 24.90
C ILE A 604 39.42 -12.42 25.62
N SER A 605 40.23 -13.18 24.91
CA SER A 605 41.46 -13.77 25.42
C SER A 605 42.57 -12.73 25.68
N ASP A 606 43.30 -12.93 26.77
CA ASP A 606 44.45 -12.11 27.16
C ASP A 606 45.74 -12.43 26.37
N SER A 607 45.75 -13.45 25.51
CA SER A 607 46.97 -13.88 24.84
C SER A 607 46.73 -14.57 23.49
N TYR A 608 46.94 -13.85 22.40
CA TYR A 608 47.12 -14.46 21.08
C TYR A 608 48.42 -13.94 20.44
N LYS A 609 49.37 -14.85 20.16
CA LYS A 609 50.69 -14.54 19.57
C LYS A 609 51.48 -13.42 20.29
N GLY A 610 51.31 -13.27 21.61
CA GLY A 610 52.03 -12.29 22.42
C GLY A 610 51.42 -10.87 22.46
N ARG A 611 50.19 -10.69 21.96
CA ARG A 611 49.39 -9.46 22.17
C ARG A 611 48.19 -9.75 23.07
N ASN A 612 47.87 -8.79 23.93
CA ASN A 612 46.71 -8.80 24.81
C ASN A 612 45.54 -8.04 24.12
N GLY A 613 44.30 -8.54 24.24
CA GLY A 613 43.10 -7.92 23.66
C GLY A 613 42.91 -6.46 24.06
N ASP A 614 43.08 -6.14 25.35
CA ASP A 614 42.98 -4.77 25.88
C ASP A 614 43.98 -3.83 25.19
N GLN A 615 45.20 -4.32 24.94
CA GLN A 615 46.22 -3.53 24.28
C GLN A 615 45.80 -3.16 22.85
N VAL A 616 45.17 -4.10 22.14
CA VAL A 616 44.69 -3.88 20.77
C VAL A 616 43.50 -2.94 20.75
N ILE A 617 42.55 -3.09 21.67
CA ILE A 617 41.40 -2.16 21.81
C ILE A 617 41.90 -0.73 22.04
N ARG A 618 42.88 -0.53 22.93
CA ARG A 618 43.49 0.80 23.15
C ARG A 618 44.20 1.35 21.92
N GLU A 619 44.91 0.49 21.18
CA GLU A 619 45.58 0.88 19.93
C GLU A 619 44.56 1.40 18.91
N LEU A 620 43.45 0.69 18.73
CA LEU A 620 42.40 1.05 17.77
C LEU A 620 41.61 2.28 18.21
N ARG A 621 41.40 2.45 19.52
CA ARG A 621 40.87 3.71 20.09
C ARG A 621 41.77 4.90 19.76
N GLY A 622 43.09 4.73 19.85
CA GLY A 622 44.06 5.75 19.42
C GLY A 622 43.95 6.13 17.94
N LYS A 623 43.34 5.28 17.12
CA LYS A 623 43.03 5.54 15.70
C LYS A 623 41.63 6.11 15.47
N GLY A 624 40.85 6.34 16.53
CA GLY A 624 39.53 6.95 16.48
C GLY A 624 38.36 5.96 16.48
N THR A 625 38.60 4.67 16.68
CA THR A 625 37.54 3.65 16.75
C THR A 625 37.33 3.16 18.18
N GLN A 626 36.14 3.38 18.72
CA GLN A 626 35.72 2.87 20.02
C GLN A 626 35.26 1.42 19.90
N ILE A 627 35.74 0.57 20.81
CA ILE A 627 35.34 -0.83 20.89
C ILE A 627 34.86 -1.11 22.31
N LEU A 628 33.61 -1.51 22.46
CA LEU A 628 33.04 -2.01 23.71
C LEU A 628 32.94 -3.54 23.64
N THR A 629 33.17 -4.21 24.76
CA THR A 629 33.16 -5.66 24.84
C THR A 629 32.20 -6.10 25.94
N LEU A 630 31.34 -7.07 25.64
CA LEU A 630 30.41 -7.69 26.58
C LEU A 630 30.64 -9.20 26.62
N ASP A 631 30.45 -9.79 27.81
CA ASP A 631 30.45 -11.24 27.99
C ASP A 631 29.16 -11.76 28.64
N LYS A 632 29.05 -13.09 28.83
CA LYS A 632 27.87 -13.71 29.43
C LYS A 632 27.52 -13.17 30.81
N SER A 633 28.48 -12.70 31.60
CA SER A 633 28.22 -12.15 32.93
C SER A 633 27.59 -10.76 32.85
N ASP A 634 28.00 -9.96 31.87
CA ASP A 634 27.37 -8.69 31.54
C ASP A 634 25.92 -8.92 31.08
N LEU A 635 25.71 -9.85 30.13
CA LEU A 635 24.38 -10.20 29.62
C LEU A 635 23.47 -10.77 30.72
N GLN A 636 24.01 -11.60 31.61
CA GLN A 636 23.28 -12.10 32.77
C GLN A 636 22.82 -10.95 33.65
N ARG A 637 23.68 -9.95 33.89
CA ARG A 637 23.32 -8.79 34.69
C ARG A 637 22.22 -7.97 34.03
N ILE A 638 22.26 -7.79 32.70
CA ILE A 638 21.18 -7.13 31.96
C ILE A 638 19.87 -7.90 32.14
N ALA A 639 19.87 -9.22 31.94
CA ALA A 639 18.69 -10.06 32.12
C ALA A 639 18.13 -10.02 33.56
N GLU A 640 19.01 -10.02 34.56
CA GLU A 640 18.62 -10.01 35.98
C GLU A 640 18.14 -8.65 36.45
N THR A 641 18.69 -7.54 35.94
CA THR A 641 18.42 -6.19 36.48
C THR A 641 17.51 -5.36 35.59
N GLY A 642 17.50 -5.62 34.28
CA GLY A 642 16.92 -4.75 33.26
C GLY A 642 17.77 -3.51 32.93
N ASP A 643 18.92 -3.31 33.60
CA ASP A 643 19.75 -2.11 33.43
C ASP A 643 20.84 -2.31 32.38
N ALA A 644 20.42 -2.36 31.10
CA ALA A 644 21.35 -2.46 29.98
C ALA A 644 22.30 -1.25 29.92
N GLN A 645 21.73 -0.05 30.06
CA GLN A 645 22.49 1.21 29.99
C GLN A 645 23.62 1.27 31.02
N GLY A 646 23.35 0.93 32.29
CA GLY A 646 24.36 0.92 33.34
C GLY A 646 25.48 -0.10 33.11
N VAL A 647 25.17 -1.24 32.47
CA VAL A 647 26.19 -2.22 32.03
C VAL A 647 27.12 -1.59 30.99
N PHE A 648 26.57 -0.97 29.93
CA PHE A 648 27.40 -0.34 28.90
C PHE A 648 28.25 0.80 29.45
N GLU A 649 27.72 1.64 30.35
CA GLU A 649 28.47 2.70 31.02
C GLU A 649 29.69 2.14 31.79
N GLU A 650 29.49 1.08 32.58
CA GLU A 650 30.57 0.44 33.32
C GLU A 650 31.63 -0.18 32.41
N LYS A 651 31.23 -0.91 31.35
CA LYS A 651 32.19 -1.49 30.40
C LYS A 651 33.02 -0.43 29.70
N ALA A 652 32.41 0.72 29.46
CA ALA A 652 33.10 1.81 28.83
C ALA A 652 34.10 2.46 29.83
N ASP A 653 33.68 2.72 31.09
CA ASP A 653 34.54 3.21 32.17
C ASP A 653 35.75 2.31 32.41
N GLU A 654 35.56 0.98 32.45
CA GLU A 654 36.65 0.00 32.58
C GLU A 654 37.73 0.15 31.52
N LEU A 655 37.36 0.62 30.33
CA LEU A 655 38.29 0.87 29.23
C LEU A 655 38.93 2.26 29.31
N TRP A 656 38.33 3.25 29.98
CA TRP A 656 38.88 4.61 30.10
C TRP A 656 39.74 4.82 31.35
N ASP A 657 39.46 4.12 32.44
CA ASP A 657 40.24 4.17 33.68
C ASP A 657 41.53 3.33 33.62
N ARG A 658 41.69 2.54 32.57
CA ARG A 658 42.78 1.58 32.34
C ARG A 658 43.83 2.10 31.36
#